data_AF-A0A928LXE0-F1
#
_entry.id   AF-A0A928LXE0-F1
#
_cell.length_a   1.000
_cell.length_b   1.000
_cell.length_c   1.000
_cell.angle_alpha   90.00
_cell.angle_beta   90.00
_cell.angle_gamma   90.00
#
_symmetry.space_group_name_H-M   'P 1'
#
loop_
_entity.id
_entity.type
_entity.pdbx_description
1 polymer ?
#
loop_
_entity_poly.entity_id
_entity_poly.type
_entity_poly.pdbx_seq_one_letter_code
_entity_poly.pdbx_strand_id
1 'polypeptide(L)'
;MLKKFIQRISLIRSNSNDRVEAAKIRLIKQGALIVLVALVTSVLLFAMTTAWFTNVIGADDLTFRAEAWGFDGSVNVSNDPIKAAPGDSGIVSLRLENTGEVPSLATVTISKAFMDTELQKRVYFYADKSAVINGETVRKQYLTNAGGYSYGLFPGDELILEELIHTDVQLKWEWVYDVVGYYFRLTKDGEEYRVEEYLRPVEYSYDNALYDAEGNLVMVDANTDVATFLASLTATDGYPGAYQVTEEPGGAKVLVDEKGEAVQTTYGWYPIDEENNIWLCLCKKDEIARNTAWDTDFGSGANQTTNKFQARITVTGEQWLQQVQQVGDQSALLNALNANDGQVIQLSQDVVLTEPLVLESGKQATLDLNGNQITAPANRYIFEVQENAQLTVLNGNLRGEEKTTSAFHSVGGRIAINGLNISDVYEAFLVDDYKTTNAEGANSEIRITNSTLNTYDITVFISGDGTASEEKTTLLIQNSVLNSEGYIAVMGNGTATNPGRWGTDIQIIDSTVSGYYAGIYHPQSRSDMTISGSTVSGMTGIAIKGGEITVIDSKVSGTGTDDDVVDPNVTGTADSGYQDTGDGIYIESDYQYSISLTVMGESEITHVASTAYAVRVYPDAPHVRISVSGGTFDSDVTAYLENGCSCTESDGKYLVTKEN
;
A
#
# COMPACT_ATOMS: atom_id res chain seq x y z
N MET A 1 -17.59 -19.97 -91.92
CA MET A 1 -18.14 -19.42 -90.66
C MET A 1 -17.71 -20.21 -89.42
N LEU A 2 -17.90 -21.53 -89.36
CA LEU A 2 -17.73 -22.33 -88.13
C LEU A 2 -16.41 -22.12 -87.34
N LYS A 3 -15.25 -22.05 -88.02
CA LYS A 3 -13.95 -21.79 -87.34
C LYS A 3 -13.90 -20.48 -86.54
N LYS A 4 -14.48 -19.38 -87.04
CA LYS A 4 -14.52 -18.09 -86.32
C LYS A 4 -15.46 -18.11 -85.11
N PHE A 5 -16.49 -18.97 -85.12
CA PHE A 5 -17.41 -19.13 -84.00
C PHE A 5 -16.75 -19.93 -82.85
N ILE A 6 -16.05 -21.02 -83.19
CA ILE A 6 -15.30 -21.83 -82.22
C ILE A 6 -14.17 -21.02 -81.56
N GLN A 7 -13.43 -20.21 -82.33
CA GLN A 7 -12.42 -19.32 -81.75
C GLN A 7 -12.99 -18.26 -80.80
N ARG A 8 -14.18 -17.68 -81.09
CA ARG A 8 -14.85 -16.76 -80.16
C ARG A 8 -15.31 -17.45 -78.88
N ILE A 9 -15.85 -18.67 -78.95
CA ILE A 9 -16.25 -19.44 -77.76
C ILE A 9 -15.03 -19.83 -76.92
N SER A 10 -13.92 -20.20 -77.55
CA SER A 10 -12.65 -20.48 -76.88
C SER A 10 -12.11 -19.24 -76.14
N LEU A 11 -12.10 -18.07 -76.77
CA LEU A 11 -11.60 -16.83 -76.15
C LEU A 11 -12.50 -16.35 -75.00
N ILE A 12 -13.82 -16.53 -75.12
CA ILE A 12 -14.77 -16.19 -74.05
C ILE A 12 -14.62 -17.17 -72.87
N ARG A 13 -14.39 -18.46 -73.12
CA ARG A 13 -14.12 -19.44 -72.05
C ARG A 13 -12.78 -19.22 -71.33
N SER A 14 -11.71 -18.83 -72.03
CA SER A 14 -10.46 -18.46 -71.34
C SER A 14 -10.69 -17.22 -70.47
N ASN A 15 -11.17 -16.11 -71.04
CA ASN A 15 -11.42 -14.89 -70.26
C ASN A 15 -12.44 -15.08 -69.11
N SER A 16 -13.41 -16.00 -69.22
CA SER A 16 -14.27 -16.33 -68.08
C SER A 16 -13.54 -17.15 -67.02
N ASN A 17 -12.74 -18.14 -67.43
CA ASN A 17 -11.97 -18.96 -66.50
C ASN A 17 -10.88 -18.14 -65.80
N ASP A 18 -10.10 -17.36 -66.53
CA ASP A 18 -9.04 -16.49 -66.01
C ASP A 18 -9.61 -15.47 -64.99
N ARG A 19 -10.81 -14.92 -65.24
CA ARG A 19 -11.50 -14.01 -64.31
C ARG A 19 -12.14 -14.75 -63.11
N VAL A 20 -12.66 -15.95 -63.30
CA VAL A 20 -13.20 -16.79 -62.20
C VAL A 20 -12.06 -17.31 -61.31
N GLU A 21 -10.90 -17.62 -61.89
CA GLU A 21 -9.71 -18.09 -61.18
C GLU A 21 -9.02 -16.94 -60.44
N ALA A 22 -8.90 -15.75 -61.05
CA ALA A 22 -8.49 -14.53 -60.35
C ALA A 22 -9.48 -14.12 -59.25
N ALA A 23 -10.79 -14.29 -59.46
CA ALA A 23 -11.81 -14.05 -58.43
C ALA A 23 -11.72 -15.07 -57.28
N LYS A 24 -11.52 -16.36 -57.59
CA LYS A 24 -11.26 -17.41 -56.59
C LYS A 24 -9.99 -17.13 -55.81
N ILE A 25 -8.90 -16.71 -56.45
CA ILE A 25 -7.64 -16.35 -55.78
C ILE A 25 -7.83 -15.10 -54.91
N ARG A 26 -8.65 -14.11 -55.31
CA ARG A 26 -9.03 -12.99 -54.43
C ARG A 26 -9.89 -13.43 -53.25
N LEU A 27 -10.89 -14.29 -53.46
CA LEU A 27 -11.75 -14.83 -52.39
C LEU A 27 -10.97 -15.74 -51.43
N ILE A 28 -10.00 -16.52 -51.93
CA ILE A 28 -9.09 -17.32 -51.12
C ILE A 28 -8.10 -16.42 -50.37
N LYS A 29 -7.61 -15.32 -50.97
CA LYS A 29 -6.76 -14.35 -50.25
C LYS A 29 -7.52 -13.52 -49.21
N GLN A 30 -8.76 -13.12 -49.46
CA GLN A 30 -9.60 -12.44 -48.48
C GLN A 30 -10.10 -13.40 -47.39
N GLY A 31 -10.48 -14.63 -47.76
CA GLY A 31 -10.82 -15.69 -46.81
C GLY A 31 -9.61 -16.12 -45.98
N ALA A 32 -8.42 -16.25 -46.57
CA ALA A 32 -7.19 -16.50 -45.84
C ALA A 32 -6.77 -15.31 -44.97
N LEU A 33 -7.02 -14.06 -45.38
CA LEU A 33 -6.76 -12.90 -44.51
C LEU A 33 -7.76 -12.84 -43.36
N ILE A 34 -9.03 -13.18 -43.56
CA ILE A 34 -10.03 -13.27 -42.49
C ILE A 34 -9.77 -14.47 -41.58
N VAL A 35 -9.29 -15.61 -42.10
CA VAL A 35 -8.88 -16.77 -41.30
C VAL A 35 -7.53 -16.55 -40.62
N LEU A 36 -6.61 -15.78 -41.19
CA LEU A 36 -5.35 -15.40 -40.54
C LEU A 36 -5.58 -14.30 -39.50
N VAL A 37 -6.49 -13.34 -39.73
CA VAL A 37 -6.92 -12.39 -38.69
C VAL A 37 -7.73 -13.13 -37.62
N ALA A 38 -8.63 -14.04 -37.97
CA ALA A 38 -9.32 -14.85 -36.96
C ALA A 38 -8.33 -15.76 -36.20
N LEU A 39 -7.35 -16.38 -36.84
CA LEU A 39 -6.32 -17.17 -36.15
C LEU A 39 -5.33 -16.31 -35.37
N VAL A 40 -4.97 -15.10 -35.82
CA VAL A 40 -4.07 -14.20 -35.08
C VAL A 40 -4.83 -13.49 -33.96
N THR A 41 -6.10 -13.15 -34.12
CA THR A 41 -6.96 -12.66 -33.03
C THR A 41 -7.34 -13.79 -32.07
N SER A 42 -7.56 -15.02 -32.52
CA SER A 42 -7.73 -16.18 -31.63
C SER A 42 -6.40 -16.59 -30.96
N VAL A 43 -5.25 -16.49 -31.63
CA VAL A 43 -3.94 -16.75 -31.00
C VAL A 43 -3.48 -15.58 -30.13
N LEU A 44 -3.90 -14.34 -30.38
CA LEU A 44 -3.72 -13.22 -29.45
C LEU A 44 -4.66 -13.35 -28.26
N LEU A 45 -5.94 -13.71 -28.44
CA LEU A 45 -6.85 -14.03 -27.34
C LEU A 45 -6.42 -15.29 -26.55
N PHE A 46 -5.74 -16.25 -27.19
CA PHE A 46 -5.21 -17.44 -26.54
C PHE A 46 -3.79 -17.24 -25.95
N ALA A 47 -3.02 -16.27 -26.44
CA ALA A 47 -1.76 -15.83 -25.83
C ALA A 47 -1.99 -14.83 -24.68
N MET A 48 -3.10 -14.09 -24.71
CA MET A 48 -3.57 -13.27 -23.57
C MET A 48 -4.29 -14.12 -22.50
N THR A 49 -4.28 -15.45 -22.55
CA THR A 49 -5.00 -16.31 -21.58
C THR A 49 -4.14 -17.42 -20.95
N THR A 50 -2.91 -17.10 -20.55
CA THR A 50 -2.24 -17.83 -19.45
C THR A 50 -2.61 -17.23 -18.09
N ALA A 51 -3.91 -17.06 -17.84
CA ALA A 51 -4.43 -16.79 -16.50
C ALA A 51 -4.39 -18.10 -15.70
N TRP A 52 -3.51 -18.17 -14.70
CA TRP A 52 -3.41 -19.31 -13.79
C TRP A 52 -4.48 -19.20 -12.70
N PHE A 53 -5.58 -19.94 -12.85
CA PHE A 53 -6.61 -20.05 -11.81
C PHE A 53 -6.17 -21.01 -10.71
N THR A 54 -6.06 -20.54 -9.46
CA THR A 54 -5.98 -21.40 -8.27
C THR A 54 -7.37 -21.89 -7.84
N ASN A 55 -7.43 -23.00 -7.09
CA ASN A 55 -8.68 -23.67 -6.70
C ASN A 55 -9.06 -23.35 -5.24
N VAL A 56 -10.37 -23.28 -4.96
CA VAL A 56 -10.93 -22.80 -3.67
C VAL A 56 -11.79 -23.87 -2.96
N ILE A 57 -11.53 -24.12 -1.65
CA ILE A 57 -12.37 -24.90 -0.70
C ILE A 57 -12.03 -24.47 0.76
N GLY A 58 -12.94 -24.09 1.68
CA GLY A 58 -14.35 -23.67 1.54
C GLY A 58 -15.37 -24.31 2.52
N ALA A 59 -15.83 -23.56 3.53
CA ALA A 59 -17.09 -23.64 4.30
C ALA A 59 -17.35 -22.33 5.11
N ASP A 60 -18.44 -21.58 4.82
CA ASP A 60 -18.84 -20.30 5.50
C ASP A 60 -17.78 -19.18 5.45
N ASP A 61 -17.41 -18.84 4.21
CA ASP A 61 -16.08 -18.37 3.87
C ASP A 61 -16.12 -17.27 2.79
N LEU A 62 -15.47 -16.12 3.05
CA LEU A 62 -15.09 -15.16 2.02
C LEU A 62 -13.85 -15.68 1.29
N THR A 63 -13.94 -15.79 -0.03
CA THR A 63 -12.86 -16.30 -0.88
C THR A 63 -12.62 -15.42 -2.09
N PHE A 64 -11.37 -15.36 -2.53
CA PHE A 64 -10.95 -14.56 -3.66
C PHE A 64 -10.58 -15.42 -4.87
N ARG A 65 -10.73 -14.87 -6.07
CA ARG A 65 -10.05 -15.36 -7.28
C ARG A 65 -9.25 -14.21 -7.89
N ALA A 66 -8.01 -14.47 -8.24
CA ALA A 66 -7.19 -13.54 -9.01
C ALA A 66 -7.33 -13.79 -10.52
N GLU A 67 -7.35 -12.71 -11.31
CA GLU A 67 -7.08 -12.71 -12.74
C GLU A 67 -6.07 -11.59 -13.03
N ALA A 68 -5.06 -11.85 -13.86
CA ALA A 68 -3.99 -10.91 -14.17
C ALA A 68 -3.89 -10.65 -15.68
N TRP A 69 -3.78 -9.38 -16.08
CA TRP A 69 -3.75 -8.95 -17.48
C TRP A 69 -2.70 -7.85 -17.69
N GLY A 70 -1.84 -7.95 -18.71
CA GLY A 70 -0.87 -6.88 -19.04
C GLY A 70 0.27 -6.67 -18.04
N PHE A 71 0.38 -7.52 -17.02
CA PHE A 71 1.42 -7.47 -15.99
C PHE A 71 2.47 -8.57 -16.24
N ASP A 72 3.73 -8.17 -16.42
CA ASP A 72 4.87 -9.10 -16.63
C ASP A 72 5.38 -9.61 -15.28
N GLY A 73 4.56 -10.39 -14.58
CA GLY A 73 4.79 -10.73 -13.17
C GLY A 73 3.95 -11.88 -12.63
N SER A 74 4.13 -12.16 -11.34
CA SER A 74 3.32 -13.14 -10.60
C SER A 74 2.23 -12.46 -9.77
N VAL A 75 1.09 -13.13 -9.59
CA VAL A 75 -0.05 -12.65 -8.80
C VAL A 75 -0.51 -13.78 -7.89
N ASN A 76 -0.34 -13.61 -6.59
CA ASN A 76 -0.69 -14.57 -5.57
C ASN A 76 -1.71 -13.93 -4.62
N VAL A 77 -2.77 -14.66 -4.32
CA VAL A 77 -3.81 -14.25 -3.35
C VAL A 77 -3.96 -15.39 -2.37
N SER A 78 -4.21 -15.09 -1.10
CA SER A 78 -4.43 -16.14 -0.12
C SER A 78 -5.59 -17.04 -0.56
N ASN A 79 -5.33 -18.35 -0.58
CA ASN A 79 -6.37 -19.36 -0.79
C ASN A 79 -7.03 -19.74 0.54
N ASP A 80 -6.49 -19.28 1.68
CA ASP A 80 -7.07 -19.50 3.00
C ASP A 80 -8.34 -18.66 3.14
N PRO A 81 -9.48 -19.29 3.40
CA PRO A 81 -10.73 -18.54 3.47
C PRO A 81 -10.84 -17.65 4.70
N ILE A 82 -11.41 -16.46 4.52
CA ILE A 82 -11.66 -15.53 5.62
C ILE A 82 -13.03 -15.84 6.22
N LYS A 83 -13.06 -16.14 7.52
CA LYS A 83 -14.30 -16.18 8.30
C LYS A 83 -14.78 -14.76 8.52
N ALA A 84 -15.95 -14.45 8.00
CA ALA A 84 -16.54 -13.12 8.05
C ALA A 84 -17.97 -13.19 8.59
N ALA A 85 -18.21 -12.53 9.71
CA ALA A 85 -19.50 -12.35 10.33
C ALA A 85 -19.99 -10.89 10.20
N PRO A 86 -21.28 -10.62 10.47
CA PRO A 86 -21.81 -9.27 10.44
C PRO A 86 -21.10 -8.32 11.42
N GLY A 87 -20.54 -7.23 10.91
CA GLY A 87 -19.74 -6.26 11.67
C GLY A 87 -18.23 -6.51 11.68
N ASP A 88 -17.75 -7.63 11.11
CA ASP A 88 -16.32 -7.91 10.98
C ASP A 88 -15.67 -7.07 9.87
N SER A 89 -14.36 -6.91 9.96
CA SER A 89 -13.49 -6.34 8.92
C SER A 89 -12.12 -7.01 8.96
N GLY A 90 -11.31 -6.82 7.92
CA GLY A 90 -9.96 -7.39 7.86
C GLY A 90 -9.21 -7.03 6.57
N ILE A 91 -8.07 -7.68 6.36
CA ILE A 91 -7.19 -7.46 5.21
C ILE A 91 -7.49 -8.47 4.09
N VAL A 92 -7.31 -8.04 2.83
CA VAL A 92 -7.35 -8.86 1.62
C VAL A 92 -5.92 -9.20 1.22
N SER A 93 -5.44 -10.37 1.65
CA SER A 93 -4.06 -10.82 1.39
C SER A 93 -3.74 -10.95 -0.10
N LEU A 94 -2.88 -10.06 -0.59
CA LEU A 94 -2.43 -9.99 -1.99
C LEU A 94 -0.90 -9.86 -2.05
N ARG A 95 -0.27 -10.63 -2.95
CA ARG A 95 1.13 -10.49 -3.35
C ARG A 95 1.25 -10.34 -4.86
N LEU A 96 2.01 -9.35 -5.33
CA LEU A 96 2.32 -9.13 -6.75
C LEU A 96 3.83 -9.02 -6.94
N GLU A 97 4.42 -9.69 -7.91
CA GLU A 97 5.87 -9.61 -8.18
C GLU A 97 6.10 -9.04 -9.57
N ASN A 98 6.79 -7.90 -9.71
CA ASN A 98 7.14 -7.36 -11.02
C ASN A 98 8.46 -7.99 -11.52
N THR A 99 8.33 -9.02 -12.35
CA THR A 99 9.47 -9.72 -12.97
C THR A 99 9.98 -9.05 -14.26
N GLY A 100 9.35 -7.96 -14.70
CA GLY A 100 9.71 -7.22 -15.90
C GLY A 100 10.91 -6.29 -15.71
N GLU A 101 11.53 -5.89 -16.83
CA GLU A 101 12.67 -4.95 -16.85
C GLU A 101 12.26 -3.47 -16.70
N VAL A 102 10.95 -3.18 -16.60
CA VAL A 102 10.41 -1.80 -16.51
C VAL A 102 9.43 -1.64 -15.35
N PRO A 103 9.33 -0.44 -14.74
CA PRO A 103 8.27 -0.13 -13.79
C PRO A 103 6.88 -0.35 -14.39
N SER A 104 5.98 -0.90 -13.57
CA SER A 104 4.60 -1.19 -13.93
C SER A 104 3.63 -0.59 -12.92
N LEU A 105 2.48 -0.13 -13.41
CA LEU A 105 1.33 0.23 -12.61
C LEU A 105 0.38 -0.98 -12.54
N ALA A 106 0.13 -1.50 -11.35
CA ALA A 106 -0.79 -2.61 -11.13
C ALA A 106 -2.10 -2.10 -10.52
N THR A 107 -3.13 -1.93 -11.35
CA THR A 107 -4.48 -1.54 -10.90
C THR A 107 -5.25 -2.76 -10.43
N VAL A 108 -5.67 -2.75 -9.17
CA VAL A 108 -6.45 -3.81 -8.53
C VAL A 108 -7.90 -3.37 -8.40
N THR A 109 -8.82 -4.14 -9.01
CA THR A 109 -10.27 -3.99 -8.88
C THR A 109 -10.88 -5.21 -8.18
N ILE A 110 -12.02 -5.04 -7.51
CA ILE A 110 -12.71 -6.13 -6.82
C ILE A 110 -14.19 -6.19 -7.23
N SER A 111 -14.60 -7.34 -7.76
CA SER A 111 -15.95 -7.60 -8.24
C SER A 111 -16.75 -8.42 -7.23
N LYS A 112 -17.92 -7.91 -6.83
CA LYS A 112 -18.88 -8.59 -5.95
C LYS A 112 -19.97 -9.39 -6.68
N ALA A 113 -19.91 -9.46 -8.02
CA ALA A 113 -20.95 -10.05 -8.86
C ALA A 113 -21.24 -11.56 -8.63
N PHE A 114 -20.39 -12.25 -7.85
CA PHE A 114 -20.54 -13.65 -7.47
C PHE A 114 -21.19 -13.85 -6.08
N MET A 115 -21.43 -12.77 -5.34
CA MET A 115 -22.20 -12.77 -4.10
C MET A 115 -23.69 -12.61 -4.39
N ASP A 116 -24.57 -13.07 -3.48
CA ASP A 116 -25.99 -12.72 -3.57
C ASP A 116 -26.24 -11.22 -3.27
N THR A 117 -27.42 -10.73 -3.65
CA THR A 117 -27.77 -9.31 -3.54
C THR A 117 -27.73 -8.75 -2.11
N GLU A 118 -27.99 -9.56 -1.08
CA GLU A 118 -27.95 -9.09 0.30
C GLU A 118 -26.52 -9.00 0.83
N LEU A 119 -25.64 -9.92 0.44
CA LEU A 119 -24.21 -9.82 0.69
C LEU A 119 -23.55 -8.66 -0.09
N GLN A 120 -23.95 -8.42 -1.35
CA GLN A 120 -23.42 -7.30 -2.14
C GLN A 120 -23.69 -5.93 -1.49
N LYS A 121 -24.78 -5.77 -0.74
CA LYS A 121 -25.13 -4.56 0.04
C LYS A 121 -24.32 -4.38 1.33
N ARG A 122 -23.64 -5.43 1.79
CA ARG A 122 -23.01 -5.51 3.12
C ARG A 122 -21.51 -5.55 3.07
N VAL A 123 -20.95 -6.35 2.16
CA VAL A 123 -19.50 -6.52 2.03
C VAL A 123 -18.96 -5.42 1.11
N TYR A 124 -17.98 -4.66 1.59
CA TYR A 124 -17.28 -3.65 0.82
C TYR A 124 -15.78 -3.86 0.91
N PHE A 125 -15.07 -3.37 -0.10
CA PHE A 125 -13.62 -3.45 -0.22
C PHE A 125 -13.07 -2.05 -0.46
N TYR A 126 -11.95 -1.70 0.17
CA TYR A 126 -11.38 -0.36 0.06
C TYR A 126 -9.88 -0.33 0.33
N ALA A 127 -9.20 0.67 -0.21
CA ALA A 127 -7.88 1.10 0.23
C ALA A 127 -8.06 2.31 1.17
N ASP A 128 -7.34 2.31 2.28
CA ASP A 128 -7.45 3.31 3.35
C ASP A 128 -6.35 4.38 3.19
N LYS A 129 -6.48 5.19 2.13
CA LYS A 129 -5.51 6.23 1.76
C LYS A 129 -6.26 7.47 1.29
N SER A 130 -6.00 8.60 1.95
CA SER A 130 -6.51 9.90 1.53
C SER A 130 -6.06 10.23 0.10
N ALA A 131 -7.02 10.59 -0.77
CA ALA A 131 -6.78 10.93 -2.16
C ALA A 131 -7.65 12.12 -2.59
N VAL A 132 -7.17 12.92 -3.54
CA VAL A 132 -7.97 13.99 -4.16
C VAL A 132 -8.61 13.45 -5.45
N ILE A 133 -9.92 13.24 -5.43
CA ILE A 133 -10.70 12.75 -6.57
C ILE A 133 -11.73 13.82 -6.93
N ASN A 134 -11.80 14.23 -8.20
CA ASN A 134 -12.70 15.29 -8.69
C ASN A 134 -12.58 16.64 -7.95
N GLY A 135 -11.46 16.87 -7.23
CA GLY A 135 -11.23 18.06 -6.42
C GLY A 135 -11.59 17.90 -4.93
N GLU A 136 -12.10 16.74 -4.53
CA GLU A 136 -12.50 16.42 -3.16
C GLU A 136 -11.50 15.47 -2.48
N THR A 137 -11.25 15.66 -1.19
CA THR A 137 -10.45 14.71 -0.40
C THR A 137 -11.33 13.55 0.08
N VAL A 138 -11.22 12.39 -0.57
CA VAL A 138 -11.79 11.12 -0.08
C VAL A 138 -10.81 10.44 0.88
N ARG A 139 -11.32 9.78 1.93
CA ARG A 139 -10.49 9.03 2.91
C ARG A 139 -10.31 7.55 2.56
N LYS A 140 -11.41 6.89 2.18
CA LYS A 140 -11.44 5.50 1.70
C LYS A 140 -11.66 5.52 0.18
N GLN A 141 -10.79 4.85 -0.57
CA GLN A 141 -11.03 4.56 -1.99
C GLN A 141 -11.67 3.19 -2.11
N TYR A 142 -12.96 3.12 -2.42
CA TYR A 142 -13.69 1.85 -2.53
C TYR A 142 -13.37 1.12 -3.84
N LEU A 143 -13.07 -0.18 -3.73
CA LEU A 143 -12.79 -1.06 -4.87
C LEU A 143 -14.10 -1.67 -5.39
N THR A 144 -14.28 -1.55 -6.70
CA THR A 144 -15.45 -1.96 -7.48
C THR A 144 -14.97 -2.58 -8.78
N ASN A 145 -15.90 -3.00 -9.65
CA ASN A 145 -15.62 -3.60 -10.94
C ASN A 145 -15.05 -2.59 -11.97
N ALA A 146 -15.18 -1.28 -11.70
CA ALA A 146 -14.74 -0.18 -12.58
C ALA A 146 -13.81 0.84 -11.90
N GLY A 147 -13.83 0.96 -10.58
CA GLY A 147 -12.89 1.77 -9.79
C GLY A 147 -11.99 0.87 -8.94
N GLY A 148 -10.69 1.04 -9.05
CA GLY A 148 -9.69 0.24 -8.33
C GLY A 148 -8.63 1.12 -7.66
N TYR A 149 -7.76 0.49 -6.87
CA TYR A 149 -6.53 1.12 -6.37
C TYR A 149 -5.35 0.73 -7.27
N SER A 150 -4.34 1.59 -7.44
CA SER A 150 -3.21 1.31 -8.33
C SER A 150 -1.87 1.39 -7.61
N TYR A 151 -1.09 0.33 -7.70
CA TYR A 151 0.22 0.19 -7.05
C TYR A 151 1.36 0.38 -8.05
N GLY A 152 2.37 1.18 -7.68
CA GLY A 152 3.61 1.31 -8.44
C GLY A 152 4.60 0.21 -8.05
N LEU A 153 5.09 -0.55 -9.03
CA LEU A 153 6.04 -1.65 -8.82
C LEU A 153 7.26 -1.46 -9.73
N PHE A 154 8.44 -1.27 -9.17
CA PHE A 154 9.68 -1.21 -9.93
C PHE A 154 10.14 -2.63 -10.34
N PRO A 155 11.12 -2.76 -11.24
CA PRO A 155 11.71 -4.06 -11.58
C PRO A 155 12.23 -4.78 -10.33
N GLY A 156 11.84 -6.05 -10.16
CA GLY A 156 12.26 -6.88 -9.01
C GLY A 156 11.58 -6.54 -7.69
N ASP A 157 10.54 -5.70 -7.67
CA ASP A 157 9.75 -5.43 -6.48
C ASP A 157 8.67 -6.49 -6.26
N GLU A 158 8.38 -6.79 -4.99
CA GLU A 158 7.18 -7.53 -4.59
C GLU A 158 6.24 -6.60 -3.82
N LEU A 159 5.00 -6.42 -4.31
CA LEU A 159 3.90 -5.91 -3.49
C LEU A 159 3.51 -7.00 -2.49
N ILE A 160 3.48 -6.68 -1.20
CA ILE A 160 2.91 -7.54 -0.16
C ILE A 160 1.85 -6.72 0.56
N LEU A 161 0.63 -7.24 0.66
CA LEU A 161 -0.49 -6.64 1.38
C LEU A 161 -1.08 -7.66 2.37
N GLU A 162 -0.32 -8.00 3.41
CA GLU A 162 -0.73 -8.94 4.46
C GLU A 162 -0.92 -8.21 5.80
N GLU A 163 -1.58 -8.82 6.77
CA GLU A 163 -2.01 -8.15 8.02
C GLU A 163 -0.84 -7.55 8.82
N LEU A 164 0.28 -8.26 8.89
CA LEU A 164 1.48 -7.84 9.64
C LEU A 164 2.59 -7.27 8.77
N ILE A 165 2.60 -7.62 7.47
CA ILE A 165 3.68 -7.33 6.52
C ILE A 165 3.07 -6.63 5.32
N HIS A 166 3.46 -5.37 5.09
CA HIS A 166 2.98 -4.62 3.93
C HIS A 166 4.06 -3.75 3.29
N THR A 167 3.95 -3.55 1.98
CA THR A 167 4.87 -2.72 1.19
C THR A 167 4.19 -1.46 0.61
N ASP A 168 2.88 -1.36 0.77
CA ASP A 168 2.05 -0.24 0.33
C ASP A 168 0.71 -0.30 1.09
N VAL A 169 -0.26 0.56 0.78
CA VAL A 169 -1.57 0.53 1.44
C VAL A 169 -2.28 -0.82 1.25
N GLN A 170 -2.57 -1.47 2.37
CA GLN A 170 -3.33 -2.72 2.41
C GLN A 170 -4.74 -2.55 1.81
N LEU A 171 -5.20 -3.57 1.08
CA LEU A 171 -6.60 -3.70 0.71
C LEU A 171 -7.38 -4.24 1.91
N LYS A 172 -8.43 -3.53 2.31
CA LYS A 172 -9.32 -3.89 3.43
C LYS A 172 -10.67 -4.38 2.92
N TRP A 173 -11.35 -5.18 3.74
CA TRP A 173 -12.75 -5.53 3.57
C TRP A 173 -13.52 -5.24 4.86
N GLU A 174 -14.80 -4.91 4.74
CA GLU A 174 -15.70 -4.70 5.87
C GLU A 174 -17.10 -5.27 5.58
N TRP A 175 -17.75 -5.83 6.60
CA TRP A 175 -19.17 -6.17 6.59
C TRP A 175 -19.95 -5.12 7.36
N VAL A 176 -20.69 -4.28 6.64
CA VAL A 176 -21.56 -3.26 7.23
C VAL A 176 -22.78 -3.90 7.88
N TYR A 177 -22.80 -3.91 9.21
CA TYR A 177 -23.96 -4.27 10.01
C TYR A 177 -25.08 -3.22 9.86
N ASP A 178 -26.35 -3.62 9.96
CA ASP A 178 -27.52 -2.73 9.90
C ASP A 178 -27.51 -1.74 8.72
N VAL A 179 -27.35 -2.23 7.48
CA VAL A 179 -27.25 -1.39 6.26
C VAL A 179 -28.31 -0.27 6.22
N VAL A 180 -27.88 0.96 6.51
CA VAL A 180 -28.73 2.18 6.57
C VAL A 180 -28.81 2.94 5.25
N GLY A 181 -27.90 2.65 4.31
CA GLY A 181 -27.92 3.20 2.97
C GLY A 181 -26.68 2.77 2.17
N TYR A 182 -26.69 3.04 0.87
CA TYR A 182 -25.62 2.64 -0.05
C TYR A 182 -25.64 3.46 -1.35
N TYR A 183 -24.45 3.58 -1.94
CA TYR A 183 -24.26 4.03 -3.33
C TYR A 183 -24.29 2.82 -4.26
N PHE A 184 -24.86 2.97 -5.45
CA PHE A 184 -24.99 1.89 -6.41
C PHE A 184 -25.01 2.41 -7.86
N ARG A 185 -24.57 1.57 -8.80
CA ARG A 185 -24.66 1.84 -10.24
C ARG A 185 -25.91 1.17 -10.82
N LEU A 186 -26.60 1.88 -11.70
CA LEU A 186 -27.73 1.38 -12.47
C LEU A 186 -27.36 1.12 -13.93
N THR A 187 -27.95 0.08 -14.50
CA THR A 187 -28.12 -0.06 -15.95
C THR A 187 -29.61 0.08 -16.29
N LYS A 188 -29.91 0.73 -17.41
CA LYS A 188 -31.27 0.91 -17.92
C LYS A 188 -31.51 0.00 -19.12
N ASP A 189 -32.46 -0.93 -19.00
CA ASP A 189 -32.92 -1.78 -20.10
C ASP A 189 -34.38 -1.43 -20.43
N GLY A 190 -34.57 -0.64 -21.49
CA GLY A 190 -35.87 -0.07 -21.83
C GLY A 190 -36.36 0.93 -20.77
N GLU A 191 -37.40 0.55 -20.03
CA GLU A 191 -37.96 1.34 -18.91
C GLU A 191 -37.62 0.75 -17.54
N GLU A 192 -36.93 -0.41 -17.47
CA GLU A 192 -36.52 -1.02 -16.21
C GLU A 192 -35.12 -0.57 -15.80
N TYR A 193 -34.98 -0.21 -14.52
CA TYR A 193 -33.70 0.06 -13.88
C TYR A 193 -33.23 -1.19 -13.14
N ARG A 194 -32.00 -1.62 -13.43
CA ARG A 194 -31.36 -2.76 -12.77
C ARG A 194 -30.11 -2.29 -12.03
N VAL A 195 -30.00 -2.64 -10.75
CA VAL A 195 -28.74 -2.47 -10.00
C VAL A 195 -27.69 -3.39 -10.62
N GLU A 196 -26.61 -2.79 -11.07
CA GLU A 196 -25.44 -3.49 -11.61
C GLU A 196 -24.43 -3.78 -10.50
N GLU A 197 -24.21 -2.81 -9.60
CA GLU A 197 -23.16 -2.86 -8.59
C GLU A 197 -23.48 -2.00 -7.37
N TYR A 198 -23.10 -2.46 -6.17
CA TYR A 198 -23.15 -1.70 -4.92
C TYR A 198 -21.75 -1.19 -4.55
N LEU A 199 -21.56 0.13 -4.58
CA LEU A 199 -20.26 0.78 -4.69
C LEU A 199 -19.61 1.04 -3.31
N ARG A 200 -20.36 1.67 -2.39
CA ARG A 200 -19.92 2.00 -1.02
C ARG A 200 -21.11 2.15 -0.07
N PRO A 201 -20.95 1.97 1.25
CA PRO A 201 -22.03 2.20 2.20
C PRO A 201 -22.29 3.70 2.43
N VAL A 202 -23.45 3.98 3.02
CA VAL A 202 -23.75 5.22 3.74
C VAL A 202 -23.80 4.87 5.22
N GLU A 203 -23.13 5.66 6.06
CA GLU A 203 -23.01 5.42 7.50
C GLU A 203 -23.64 6.58 8.28
N TYR A 204 -24.53 6.26 9.21
CA TYR A 204 -25.00 7.15 10.27
C TYR A 204 -25.55 6.33 11.45
N SER A 205 -25.64 6.94 12.64
CA SER A 205 -26.12 6.24 13.83
C SER A 205 -27.64 6.03 13.77
N TYR A 206 -28.08 4.79 13.54
CA TYR A 206 -29.49 4.42 13.50
C TYR A 206 -30.25 4.79 14.80
N ASP A 207 -29.61 4.63 15.96
CA ASP A 207 -30.20 4.93 17.27
C ASP A 207 -30.42 6.44 17.51
N ASN A 208 -29.62 7.30 16.86
CA ASN A 208 -29.75 8.75 16.97
C ASN A 208 -30.62 9.35 15.86
N ALA A 209 -30.96 8.57 14.83
CA ALA A 209 -31.70 9.01 13.66
C ALA A 209 -33.22 9.15 13.92
N LEU A 210 -33.84 10.13 13.27
CA LEU A 210 -35.28 10.38 13.32
C LEU A 210 -35.92 10.10 11.96
N TYR A 211 -37.06 9.41 11.99
CA TYR A 211 -37.83 9.00 10.81
C TYR A 211 -39.26 9.54 10.89
N ASP A 212 -39.87 9.80 9.73
CA ASP A 212 -41.27 10.20 9.62
C ASP A 212 -42.25 9.02 9.80
N ALA A 213 -43.55 9.28 9.63
CA ALA A 213 -44.61 8.26 9.79
C ALA A 213 -44.59 7.22 8.66
N GLU A 214 -44.04 7.59 7.50
CA GLU A 214 -43.86 6.79 6.30
C GLU A 214 -42.53 6.00 6.29
N GLY A 215 -41.70 6.18 7.33
CA GLY A 215 -40.44 5.48 7.54
C GLY A 215 -39.24 6.07 6.81
N ASN A 216 -39.35 7.27 6.24
CA ASN A 216 -38.23 7.97 5.58
C ASN A 216 -37.37 8.70 6.63
N LEU A 217 -36.08 8.83 6.34
CA LEU A 217 -35.12 9.54 7.20
C LEU A 217 -35.35 11.06 7.17
N VAL A 218 -35.37 11.69 8.34
CA VAL A 218 -35.56 13.15 8.49
C VAL A 218 -34.30 13.79 9.10
N MET A 219 -33.71 13.16 10.10
CA MET A 219 -32.48 13.59 10.76
C MET A 219 -31.55 12.39 10.98
N VAL A 220 -30.23 12.56 10.80
CA VAL A 220 -29.23 11.52 11.14
C VAL A 220 -28.78 11.59 12.61
N ASP A 221 -28.94 12.75 13.24
CA ASP A 221 -28.68 12.98 14.66
C ASP A 221 -29.57 14.11 15.20
N ALA A 222 -29.36 14.54 16.44
CA ALA A 222 -30.17 15.59 17.09
C ALA A 222 -30.12 16.99 16.43
N ASN A 223 -29.13 17.25 15.56
CA ASN A 223 -28.81 18.56 14.97
C ASN A 223 -28.72 18.53 13.43
N THR A 224 -28.46 17.37 12.83
CA THR A 224 -28.21 17.25 11.37
C THR A 224 -29.42 16.67 10.64
N ASP A 225 -30.09 17.51 9.84
CA ASP A 225 -31.15 17.10 8.91
C ASP A 225 -30.61 16.38 7.67
N VAL A 226 -31.47 15.60 7.01
CA VAL A 226 -31.12 14.76 5.86
C VAL A 226 -30.54 15.56 4.67
N ALA A 227 -30.97 16.81 4.44
CA ALA A 227 -30.43 17.64 3.37
C ALA A 227 -29.00 18.10 3.69
N THR A 228 -28.77 18.54 4.94
CA THR A 228 -27.44 18.93 5.43
C THR A 228 -26.48 17.73 5.44
N PHE A 229 -26.97 16.54 5.83
CA PHE A 229 -26.22 15.30 5.77
C PHE A 229 -25.80 14.96 4.33
N LEU A 230 -26.74 14.93 3.37
CA LEU A 230 -26.44 14.58 1.98
C LEU A 230 -25.50 15.59 1.31
N ALA A 231 -25.62 16.89 1.60
CA ALA A 231 -24.66 17.89 1.15
C ALA A 231 -23.26 17.69 1.74
N SER A 232 -23.15 17.34 3.04
CA SER A 232 -21.84 17.05 3.65
C SER A 232 -21.21 15.76 3.13
N LEU A 233 -22.03 14.76 2.81
CA LEU A 233 -21.60 13.46 2.30
C LEU A 233 -21.10 13.59 0.86
N THR A 234 -21.86 14.26 -0.01
CA THR A 234 -21.53 14.43 -1.44
C THR A 234 -20.44 15.45 -1.71
N ALA A 235 -19.95 16.18 -0.70
CA ALA A 235 -18.77 17.04 -0.79
C ALA A 235 -17.44 16.33 -0.44
N THR A 236 -17.52 15.03 -0.13
CA THR A 236 -16.37 14.18 0.26
C THR A 236 -16.52 12.74 -0.24
N ASP A 237 -17.38 12.49 -1.22
CA ASP A 237 -17.61 11.14 -1.75
C ASP A 237 -16.78 10.81 -3.00
N GLY A 238 -16.21 11.83 -3.64
CA GLY A 238 -15.37 11.71 -4.83
C GLY A 238 -16.14 11.65 -6.16
N TYR A 239 -17.46 11.80 -6.15
CA TYR A 239 -18.28 11.90 -7.36
C TYR A 239 -18.45 13.37 -7.80
N PRO A 240 -18.69 13.65 -9.08
CA PRO A 240 -18.93 15.02 -9.55
C PRO A 240 -20.28 15.56 -9.04
N GLY A 241 -20.34 16.86 -8.74
CA GLY A 241 -21.61 17.57 -8.55
C GLY A 241 -22.17 17.61 -7.12
N ALA A 242 -21.30 17.78 -6.11
CA ALA A 242 -21.67 17.92 -4.70
C ALA A 242 -22.94 18.76 -4.45
N TYR A 243 -23.88 18.21 -3.67
CA TYR A 243 -25.14 18.88 -3.38
C TYR A 243 -24.97 20.09 -2.46
N GLN A 244 -25.87 21.05 -2.60
CA GLN A 244 -25.95 22.24 -1.75
C GLN A 244 -27.28 22.31 -1.01
N VAL A 245 -27.29 23.01 0.12
CA VAL A 245 -28.52 23.29 0.88
C VAL A 245 -28.92 24.74 0.69
N THR A 246 -30.18 24.97 0.31
CA THR A 246 -30.81 26.29 0.25
C THR A 246 -31.97 26.36 1.25
N GLU A 247 -32.33 27.56 1.70
CA GLU A 247 -33.49 27.77 2.56
C GLU A 247 -34.62 28.46 1.79
N GLU A 248 -35.80 27.83 1.77
CA GLU A 248 -37.01 28.43 1.22
C GLU A 248 -37.63 29.48 2.16
N PRO A 249 -38.48 30.40 1.64
CA PRO A 249 -39.25 31.37 2.43
C PRO A 249 -40.17 30.70 3.47
N GLY A 250 -39.63 30.48 4.67
CA GLY A 250 -40.25 29.69 5.73
C GLY A 250 -39.25 28.92 6.60
N GLY A 251 -37.97 28.85 6.20
CA GLY A 251 -36.90 28.14 6.92
C GLY A 251 -36.85 26.64 6.64
N ALA A 252 -37.54 26.18 5.59
CA ALA A 252 -37.43 24.81 5.10
C ALA A 252 -36.14 24.68 4.27
N LYS A 253 -35.29 23.71 4.60
CA LYS A 253 -34.08 23.38 3.84
C LYS A 253 -34.44 22.52 2.63
N VAL A 254 -33.92 22.88 1.47
CA VAL A 254 -34.09 22.16 0.19
C VAL A 254 -32.72 21.83 -0.39
N LEU A 255 -32.56 20.57 -0.79
CA LEU A 255 -31.37 20.06 -1.45
C LEU A 255 -31.38 20.46 -2.93
N VAL A 256 -30.30 21.09 -3.40
CA VAL A 256 -30.12 21.49 -4.81
C VAL A 256 -28.82 20.93 -5.37
N ASP A 257 -28.76 20.74 -6.68
CA ASP A 257 -27.57 20.30 -7.41
C ASP A 257 -26.54 21.44 -7.55
N GLU A 258 -25.41 21.14 -8.19
CA GLU A 258 -24.36 22.12 -8.56
C GLU A 258 -24.86 23.32 -9.39
N LYS A 259 -26.03 23.22 -10.06
CA LYS A 259 -26.65 24.28 -10.87
C LYS A 259 -27.68 25.10 -10.07
N GLY A 260 -27.99 24.68 -8.84
CA GLY A 260 -29.02 25.28 -8.00
C GLY A 260 -30.44 24.81 -8.32
N GLU A 261 -30.59 23.70 -9.06
CA GLU A 261 -31.88 23.07 -9.34
C GLU A 261 -32.25 22.06 -8.24
N ALA A 262 -33.52 21.99 -7.85
CA ALA A 262 -33.96 21.13 -6.75
C ALA A 262 -33.81 19.64 -7.09
N VAL A 263 -33.05 18.89 -6.27
CA VAL A 263 -32.74 17.47 -6.51
C VAL A 263 -34.03 16.64 -6.58
N GLN A 264 -34.28 16.01 -7.73
CA GLN A 264 -35.44 15.14 -7.93
C GLN A 264 -35.07 13.68 -7.63
N THR A 265 -35.77 13.05 -6.69
CA THR A 265 -35.55 11.63 -6.39
C THR A 265 -36.36 10.73 -7.32
N THR A 266 -35.80 9.59 -7.68
CA THR A 266 -36.46 8.55 -8.49
C THR A 266 -36.55 7.28 -7.66
N TYR A 267 -37.77 6.78 -7.40
CA TYR A 267 -38.04 5.68 -6.44
C TYR A 267 -37.52 5.90 -5.00
N GLY A 268 -37.20 7.14 -4.61
CA GLY A 268 -36.55 7.46 -3.34
C GLY A 268 -35.02 7.41 -3.40
N TRP A 269 -34.44 7.24 -4.58
CA TRP A 269 -33.00 7.32 -4.83
C TRP A 269 -32.60 8.72 -5.29
N TYR A 270 -31.40 9.14 -4.88
CA TYR A 270 -30.81 10.45 -5.16
C TYR A 270 -29.80 10.30 -6.32
N PRO A 271 -29.88 11.09 -7.40
CA PRO A 271 -28.95 11.03 -8.53
C PRO A 271 -27.61 11.68 -8.19
N ILE A 272 -26.56 10.87 -8.01
CA ILE A 272 -25.22 11.37 -7.63
C ILE A 272 -24.42 11.75 -8.88
N ASP A 273 -24.34 10.84 -9.84
CA ASP A 273 -23.70 11.08 -11.13
C ASP A 273 -24.56 10.46 -12.23
N GLU A 274 -25.35 11.29 -12.93
CA GLU A 274 -26.24 10.83 -13.99
C GLU A 274 -25.49 10.33 -15.24
N GLU A 275 -24.26 10.80 -15.50
CA GLU A 275 -23.45 10.37 -16.65
C GLU A 275 -22.96 8.93 -16.44
N ASN A 276 -22.47 8.61 -15.24
CA ASN A 276 -22.02 7.28 -14.86
C ASN A 276 -23.11 6.40 -14.21
N ASN A 277 -24.36 6.87 -14.20
CA ASN A 277 -25.54 6.20 -13.63
C ASN A 277 -25.35 5.77 -12.16
N ILE A 278 -24.78 6.64 -11.34
CA ILE A 278 -24.51 6.43 -9.91
C ILE A 278 -25.59 7.11 -9.08
N TRP A 279 -26.16 6.36 -8.13
CA TRP A 279 -27.27 6.75 -7.31
C TRP A 279 -27.02 6.40 -5.84
N LEU A 280 -27.64 7.15 -4.93
CA LEU A 280 -27.64 6.88 -3.49
C LEU A 280 -29.03 6.49 -3.02
N CYS A 281 -29.11 5.47 -2.16
CA CYS A 281 -30.32 5.09 -1.44
C CYS A 281 -30.09 5.24 0.07
N LEU A 282 -31.04 5.90 0.74
CA LEU A 282 -31.19 5.84 2.19
C LEU A 282 -32.28 4.81 2.50
N CYS A 283 -31.95 3.78 3.27
CA CYS A 283 -32.88 2.71 3.61
C CYS A 283 -34.02 3.26 4.48
N LYS A 284 -35.24 2.76 4.25
CA LYS A 284 -36.38 3.08 5.12
C LYS A 284 -36.26 2.36 6.45
N LYS A 285 -36.91 2.90 7.50
CA LYS A 285 -36.89 2.30 8.84
C LYS A 285 -37.31 0.82 8.88
N ASP A 286 -38.28 0.42 8.06
CA ASP A 286 -38.73 -0.97 7.94
C ASP A 286 -37.78 -1.85 7.13
N GLU A 287 -37.00 -1.25 6.23
CA GLU A 287 -35.92 -1.92 5.49
C GLU A 287 -34.70 -2.16 6.40
N ILE A 288 -34.29 -1.16 7.18
CA ILE A 288 -33.22 -1.31 8.18
C ILE A 288 -33.57 -2.42 9.17
N ALA A 289 -34.80 -2.44 9.70
CA ALA A 289 -35.25 -3.52 10.59
C ALA A 289 -35.26 -4.92 9.93
N ARG A 290 -35.46 -5.01 8.60
CA ARG A 290 -35.28 -6.26 7.85
C ARG A 290 -33.80 -6.61 7.68
N ASN A 291 -32.94 -5.61 7.47
CA ASN A 291 -31.50 -5.81 7.36
C ASN A 291 -30.93 -6.37 8.67
N THR A 292 -31.22 -5.74 9.81
CA THR A 292 -30.86 -6.23 11.17
C THR A 292 -31.28 -7.67 11.40
N ALA A 293 -32.52 -8.01 11.03
CA ALA A 293 -33.03 -9.37 11.19
C ALA A 293 -32.28 -10.38 10.31
N TRP A 294 -31.98 -10.01 9.05
CA TRP A 294 -31.21 -10.85 8.14
C TRP A 294 -29.77 -11.07 8.64
N ASP A 295 -29.09 -10.02 9.10
CA ASP A 295 -27.74 -10.10 9.67
C ASP A 295 -27.73 -10.98 10.93
N THR A 296 -28.74 -10.85 11.81
CA THR A 296 -28.92 -11.70 13.00
C THR A 296 -29.16 -13.17 12.63
N ASP A 297 -30.03 -13.45 11.65
CA ASP A 297 -30.35 -14.82 11.20
C ASP A 297 -29.16 -15.47 10.46
N PHE A 298 -28.35 -14.69 9.75
CA PHE A 298 -27.12 -15.14 9.11
C PHE A 298 -26.06 -15.48 10.17
N GLY A 299 -25.74 -14.52 11.05
CA GLY A 299 -24.69 -14.67 12.07
C GLY A 299 -25.01 -15.72 13.16
N SER A 300 -26.28 -15.97 13.45
CA SER A 300 -26.69 -17.04 14.38
C SER A 300 -26.66 -18.46 13.78
N GLY A 301 -26.33 -18.60 12.50
CA GLY A 301 -26.21 -19.88 11.82
C GLY A 301 -27.53 -20.60 11.61
N ALA A 302 -28.65 -19.87 11.49
CA ALA A 302 -29.96 -20.49 11.21
C ALA A 302 -30.03 -21.10 9.79
N ASN A 303 -29.18 -20.65 8.86
CA ASN A 303 -29.08 -21.13 7.47
C ASN A 303 -27.74 -21.87 7.21
N GLN A 304 -27.48 -23.01 7.87
CA GLN A 304 -26.26 -23.82 7.66
C GLN A 304 -26.24 -24.60 6.32
N THR A 305 -26.30 -23.91 5.19
CA THR A 305 -26.03 -24.48 3.86
C THR A 305 -24.78 -23.87 3.24
N THR A 306 -23.65 -23.93 3.96
CA THR A 306 -22.30 -23.59 3.45
C THR A 306 -22.28 -22.27 2.65
N ASN A 307 -22.53 -21.15 3.32
CA ASN A 307 -22.65 -19.83 2.69
C ASN A 307 -21.25 -19.30 2.32
N LYS A 308 -20.67 -19.89 1.27
CA LYS A 308 -19.43 -19.41 0.65
C LYS A 308 -19.77 -18.25 -0.26
N PHE A 309 -19.17 -17.10 -0.03
CA PHE A 309 -19.29 -15.95 -0.91
C PHE A 309 -17.94 -15.56 -1.49
N GLN A 310 -17.99 -15.01 -2.69
CA GLN A 310 -16.81 -14.90 -3.53
C GLN A 310 -16.69 -13.49 -4.09
N ALA A 311 -15.52 -12.90 -3.87
CA ALA A 311 -15.06 -11.74 -4.59
C ALA A 311 -14.09 -12.17 -5.70
N ARG A 312 -14.02 -11.42 -6.79
CA ARG A 312 -12.97 -11.56 -7.81
C ARG A 312 -12.05 -10.36 -7.73
N ILE A 313 -10.78 -10.59 -7.45
CA ILE A 313 -9.71 -9.61 -7.60
C ILE A 313 -9.24 -9.65 -9.05
N THR A 314 -9.19 -8.52 -9.72
CA THR A 314 -8.58 -8.40 -11.05
C THR A 314 -7.41 -7.45 -10.96
N VAL A 315 -6.24 -7.88 -11.42
CA VAL A 315 -5.02 -7.08 -11.50
C VAL A 315 -4.78 -6.76 -12.97
N THR A 316 -4.77 -5.46 -13.30
CA THR A 316 -4.43 -4.97 -14.63
C THR A 316 -3.10 -4.25 -14.56
N GLY A 317 -2.10 -4.78 -15.24
CA GLY A 317 -0.80 -4.16 -15.41
C GLY A 317 -0.79 -3.20 -16.60
N GLU A 318 -0.24 -2.02 -16.38
CA GLU A 318 0.17 -1.08 -17.42
C GLU A 318 1.66 -0.75 -17.23
N GLN A 319 2.49 -1.11 -18.20
CA GLN A 319 3.89 -0.68 -18.20
C GLN A 319 3.96 0.86 -18.26
N TRP A 320 4.89 1.47 -17.54
CA TRP A 320 5.06 2.93 -17.53
C TRP A 320 5.56 3.45 -18.91
N LEU A 321 4.63 3.70 -19.83
CA LEU A 321 4.87 4.27 -21.17
C LEU A 321 5.25 5.76 -21.08
N GLN A 322 6.48 6.05 -20.67
CA GLN A 322 6.96 7.42 -20.48
C GLN A 322 7.85 7.93 -21.62
N GLN A 323 7.77 9.23 -21.89
CA GLN A 323 8.73 9.91 -22.74
C GLN A 323 10.05 10.09 -21.98
N VAL A 324 11.16 9.63 -22.57
CA VAL A 324 12.49 9.74 -21.98
C VAL A 324 13.18 11.03 -22.40
N GLN A 325 13.48 11.91 -21.44
CA GLN A 325 14.33 13.08 -21.64
C GLN A 325 15.77 12.77 -21.24
N GLN A 326 16.69 12.77 -22.21
CA GLN A 326 18.12 12.65 -21.95
C GLN A 326 18.69 13.94 -21.36
N VAL A 327 19.46 13.85 -20.27
CA VAL A 327 20.24 14.96 -19.69
C VAL A 327 21.69 14.51 -19.45
N GLY A 328 22.62 15.47 -19.42
CA GLY A 328 24.06 15.17 -19.27
C GLY A 328 24.83 16.17 -18.41
N ASP A 329 24.15 17.11 -17.76
CA ASP A 329 24.75 18.06 -16.82
C ASP A 329 23.72 18.47 -15.76
N GLN A 330 24.20 19.03 -14.64
CA GLN A 330 23.38 19.47 -13.51
C GLN A 330 22.31 20.49 -13.90
N SER A 331 22.62 21.44 -14.78
CA SER A 331 21.65 22.46 -15.18
C SER A 331 20.52 21.87 -16.01
N ALA A 332 20.82 20.94 -16.93
CA ALA A 332 19.83 20.20 -17.68
C ALA A 332 18.97 19.30 -16.76
N LEU A 333 19.60 18.63 -15.78
CA LEU A 333 18.94 17.77 -14.80
C LEU A 333 17.99 18.54 -13.88
N LEU A 334 18.45 19.63 -13.24
CA LEU A 334 17.62 20.44 -12.33
C LEU A 334 16.44 21.10 -13.05
N ASN A 335 16.65 21.56 -14.29
CA ASN A 335 15.55 22.06 -15.12
C ASN A 335 14.55 20.95 -15.45
N ALA A 336 15.02 19.75 -15.78
CA ALA A 336 14.13 18.62 -16.12
C ALA A 336 13.28 18.18 -14.92
N LEU A 337 13.88 18.08 -13.72
CA LEU A 337 13.21 17.70 -12.47
C LEU A 337 11.99 18.58 -12.14
N ASN A 338 12.01 19.86 -12.52
CA ASN A 338 10.95 20.83 -12.18
C ASN A 338 10.07 21.25 -13.38
N ALA A 339 10.40 20.80 -14.61
CA ALA A 339 9.77 21.29 -15.85
C ALA A 339 8.35 20.77 -16.10
N ASN A 340 8.10 19.46 -15.94
CA ASN A 340 6.78 18.84 -16.14
C ASN A 340 6.64 17.60 -15.25
N ASP A 341 5.44 17.33 -14.76
CA ASP A 341 5.15 16.11 -13.99
C ASP A 341 5.07 14.88 -14.92
N GLY A 342 5.69 13.76 -14.52
CA GLY A 342 5.48 12.44 -15.13
C GLY A 342 6.30 12.09 -16.39
N GLN A 343 7.48 12.69 -16.59
CA GLN A 343 8.47 12.23 -17.58
C GLN A 343 9.61 11.45 -16.92
N VAL A 344 10.18 10.45 -17.61
CA VAL A 344 11.47 9.85 -17.21
C VAL A 344 12.59 10.76 -17.67
N ILE A 345 13.36 11.26 -16.73
CA ILE A 345 14.64 11.91 -16.96
C ILE A 345 15.69 10.80 -16.94
N GLN A 346 16.50 10.68 -17.99
CA GLN A 346 17.56 9.67 -18.05
C GLN A 346 18.94 10.33 -18.16
N LEU A 347 19.89 9.88 -17.35
CA LEU A 347 21.28 10.32 -17.48
C LEU A 347 21.96 9.68 -18.69
N SER A 348 22.72 10.51 -19.41
CA SER A 348 23.54 10.13 -20.56
C SER A 348 25.04 10.00 -20.24
N GLN A 349 25.46 10.49 -19.07
CA GLN A 349 26.81 10.44 -18.52
C GLN A 349 26.79 10.78 -17.01
N ASP A 350 27.91 10.56 -16.32
CA ASP A 350 28.09 10.98 -14.93
C ASP A 350 27.92 12.50 -14.75
N VAL A 351 27.35 12.91 -13.61
CA VAL A 351 27.11 14.32 -13.25
C VAL A 351 27.82 14.64 -11.92
N VAL A 352 28.60 15.72 -11.91
CA VAL A 352 29.17 16.29 -10.68
C VAL A 352 28.36 17.54 -10.33
N LEU A 353 27.85 17.59 -9.09
CA LEU A 353 27.05 18.70 -8.60
C LEU A 353 27.91 19.82 -8.02
N THR A 354 27.43 21.06 -8.14
CA THR A 354 27.91 22.23 -7.40
C THR A 354 26.90 22.71 -6.35
N GLU A 355 25.66 22.23 -6.41
CA GLU A 355 24.58 22.47 -5.45
C GLU A 355 23.57 21.32 -5.42
N PRO A 356 22.72 21.21 -4.38
CA PRO A 356 21.72 20.17 -4.28
C PRO A 356 20.70 20.25 -5.41
N LEU A 357 20.15 19.09 -5.79
CA LEU A 357 19.02 18.98 -6.70
C LEU A 357 17.73 19.11 -5.87
N VAL A 358 17.15 20.30 -5.86
CA VAL A 358 15.88 20.57 -5.16
C VAL A 358 14.71 20.20 -6.07
N LEU A 359 13.80 19.36 -5.57
CA LEU A 359 12.49 19.11 -6.16
C LEU A 359 11.46 19.95 -5.40
N GLU A 360 10.86 20.92 -6.09
CA GLU A 360 9.93 21.89 -5.49
C GLU A 360 8.62 21.23 -5.02
N SER A 361 7.98 21.82 -4.01
CA SER A 361 6.72 21.32 -3.44
C SER A 361 5.66 21.00 -4.51
N GLY A 362 5.03 19.83 -4.38
CA GLY A 362 3.98 19.33 -5.29
C GLY A 362 4.45 18.82 -6.66
N LYS A 363 5.75 18.85 -6.97
CA LYS A 363 6.32 18.34 -8.23
C LYS A 363 6.53 16.83 -8.22
N GLN A 364 6.43 16.19 -9.39
CA GLN A 364 6.66 14.75 -9.53
C GLN A 364 7.68 14.42 -10.62
N ALA A 365 8.75 13.71 -10.28
CA ALA A 365 9.82 13.37 -11.21
C ALA A 365 10.30 11.91 -11.07
N THR A 366 10.58 11.25 -12.20
CA THR A 366 11.28 9.96 -12.26
C THR A 366 12.65 10.16 -12.92
N LEU A 367 13.72 9.82 -12.20
CA LEU A 367 15.10 9.94 -12.65
C LEU A 367 15.74 8.55 -12.77
N ASP A 368 15.99 8.11 -13.99
CA ASP A 368 16.80 6.93 -14.27
C ASP A 368 18.27 7.35 -14.44
N LEU A 369 19.13 6.91 -13.52
CA LEU A 369 20.57 7.15 -13.60
C LEU A 369 21.22 6.31 -14.71
N ASN A 370 20.55 5.27 -15.23
CA ASN A 370 21.00 4.50 -16.41
C ASN A 370 22.45 3.99 -16.27
N GLY A 371 22.79 3.53 -15.06
CA GLY A 371 24.12 3.04 -14.67
C GLY A 371 25.17 4.12 -14.35
N ASN A 372 24.87 5.40 -14.58
CA ASN A 372 25.79 6.52 -14.32
C ASN A 372 25.85 6.89 -12.83
N GLN A 373 26.75 7.81 -12.49
CA GLN A 373 26.96 8.32 -11.13
C GLN A 373 26.58 9.81 -11.01
N ILE A 374 25.87 10.16 -9.93
CA ILE A 374 25.81 11.55 -9.42
C ILE A 374 26.80 11.69 -8.26
N THR A 375 27.67 12.69 -8.34
CA THR A 375 28.67 13.00 -7.31
C THR A 375 28.39 14.37 -6.72
N ALA A 376 28.31 14.49 -5.39
CA ALA A 376 28.01 15.75 -4.71
C ALA A 376 29.12 16.18 -3.73
N PRO A 377 29.33 17.51 -3.60
CA PRO A 377 30.38 18.05 -2.76
C PRO A 377 30.03 17.93 -1.28
N ALA A 378 31.04 18.14 -0.44
CA ALA A 378 30.96 18.09 1.02
C ALA A 378 29.86 18.98 1.64
N ASN A 379 29.33 18.56 2.80
CA ASN A 379 28.41 19.32 3.65
C ASN A 379 27.11 19.79 2.93
N ARG A 380 26.53 18.93 2.08
CA ARG A 380 25.29 19.20 1.33
C ARG A 380 24.46 17.93 1.14
N TYR A 381 23.24 18.09 0.64
CA TYR A 381 22.41 16.99 0.15
C TYR A 381 22.65 16.78 -1.35
N ILE A 382 22.49 15.54 -1.86
CA ILE A 382 22.37 15.31 -3.30
C ILE A 382 20.99 15.77 -3.78
N PHE A 383 19.94 15.33 -3.07
CA PHE A 383 18.55 15.71 -3.32
C PHE A 383 17.90 16.32 -2.07
N GLU A 384 17.12 17.38 -2.28
CA GLU A 384 16.18 17.93 -1.29
C GLU A 384 14.77 17.78 -1.88
N VAL A 385 13.90 17.04 -1.19
CA VAL A 385 12.52 16.76 -1.63
C VAL A 385 11.55 17.44 -0.68
N GLN A 386 10.85 18.44 -1.20
CA GLN A 386 9.96 19.29 -0.42
C GLN A 386 8.57 18.67 -0.24
N GLU A 387 7.77 19.31 0.60
CA GLU A 387 6.42 18.85 0.97
C GLU A 387 5.53 18.57 -0.25
N ASN A 388 4.84 17.44 -0.25
CA ASN A 388 4.00 16.93 -1.35
C ASN A 388 4.73 16.66 -2.69
N ALA A 389 6.05 16.85 -2.76
CA ALA A 389 6.84 16.47 -3.93
C ALA A 389 7.12 14.95 -3.96
N GLN A 390 7.32 14.39 -5.15
CA GLN A 390 7.53 12.95 -5.34
C GLN A 390 8.72 12.70 -6.27
N LEU A 391 9.78 12.08 -5.73
CA LEU A 391 10.99 11.74 -6.46
C LEU A 391 11.16 10.21 -6.53
N THR A 392 11.19 9.67 -7.74
CA THR A 392 11.65 8.30 -8.00
C THR A 392 13.07 8.33 -8.58
N VAL A 393 14.01 7.55 -8.05
CA VAL A 393 15.39 7.44 -8.59
C VAL A 393 15.76 5.98 -8.84
N LEU A 394 16.20 5.67 -10.06
CA LEU A 394 16.42 4.31 -10.55
C LEU A 394 17.88 4.07 -11.02
N ASN A 395 18.36 2.83 -10.91
CA ASN A 395 19.49 2.24 -11.64
C ASN A 395 20.79 3.06 -11.70
N GLY A 396 21.56 3.17 -10.62
CA GLY A 396 22.87 3.82 -10.70
C GLY A 396 23.54 4.11 -9.37
N ASN A 397 24.38 5.14 -9.34
CA ASN A 397 25.28 5.39 -8.21
C ASN A 397 25.11 6.81 -7.68
N LEU A 398 24.98 6.95 -6.37
CA LEU A 398 24.99 8.23 -5.66
C LEU A 398 26.22 8.29 -4.74
N ARG A 399 26.99 9.38 -4.82
CA ARG A 399 28.28 9.49 -4.12
C ARG A 399 28.54 10.86 -3.50
N GLY A 400 28.96 10.89 -2.24
CA GLY A 400 29.52 12.08 -1.59
C GLY A 400 31.04 12.20 -1.82
N GLU A 401 31.58 13.41 -1.85
CA GLU A 401 33.04 13.61 -1.98
C GLU A 401 33.82 13.49 -0.65
N GLU A 402 33.21 13.84 0.49
CA GLU A 402 33.93 13.97 1.78
C GLU A 402 33.25 13.30 2.98
N LYS A 403 32.38 12.30 2.81
CA LYS A 403 31.65 11.63 3.92
C LYS A 403 30.93 12.60 4.88
N THR A 404 30.55 13.78 4.40
CA THR A 404 29.80 14.86 5.10
C THR A 404 28.55 15.27 4.33
N THR A 405 28.24 14.55 3.26
CA THR A 405 27.15 14.78 2.31
C THR A 405 26.04 13.80 2.62
N SER A 406 24.77 14.21 2.64
CA SER A 406 23.62 13.27 2.73
C SER A 406 23.09 12.97 1.34
N ALA A 407 22.60 11.76 1.05
CA ALA A 407 22.03 11.50 -0.28
C ALA A 407 20.67 12.18 -0.47
N PHE A 408 19.73 11.95 0.44
CA PHE A 408 18.37 12.48 0.37
C PHE A 408 17.99 13.22 1.66
N HIS A 409 17.39 14.40 1.50
CA HIS A 409 16.67 15.12 2.56
C HIS A 409 15.18 15.18 2.21
N SER A 410 14.31 14.92 3.20
CA SER A 410 12.85 14.96 3.04
C SER A 410 12.17 15.68 4.19
N VAL A 411 11.17 16.50 3.86
CA VAL A 411 10.20 17.08 4.80
C VAL A 411 8.83 17.05 4.11
N GLY A 412 7.96 16.10 4.48
CA GLY A 412 6.68 15.83 3.81
C GLY A 412 6.79 15.34 2.36
N GLY A 413 7.98 14.89 1.94
CA GLY A 413 8.26 14.45 0.58
C GLY A 413 8.06 12.94 0.40
N ARG A 414 7.83 12.50 -0.84
CA ARG A 414 7.84 11.08 -1.20
C ARG A 414 9.11 10.76 -1.97
N ILE A 415 9.87 9.77 -1.51
CA ILE A 415 11.12 9.34 -2.17
C ILE A 415 11.11 7.83 -2.36
N ALA A 416 11.20 7.40 -3.61
CA ALA A 416 11.29 5.99 -3.97
C ALA A 416 12.61 5.72 -4.70
N ILE A 417 13.35 4.71 -4.26
CA ILE A 417 14.59 4.26 -4.93
C ILE A 417 14.56 2.77 -5.25
N ASN A 418 15.08 2.42 -6.43
CA ASN A 418 15.23 1.05 -6.92
C ASN A 418 16.57 0.89 -7.65
N GLY A 419 17.32 -0.18 -7.37
CA GLY A 419 18.58 -0.47 -8.08
C GLY A 419 19.71 0.55 -7.87
N LEU A 420 19.76 1.21 -6.69
CA LEU A 420 20.80 2.20 -6.39
C LEU A 420 21.94 1.65 -5.54
N ASN A 421 23.16 2.15 -5.81
CA ASN A 421 24.30 2.08 -4.91
C ASN A 421 24.57 3.46 -4.32
N ILE A 422 24.50 3.60 -2.99
CA ILE A 422 24.82 4.85 -2.29
C ILE A 422 26.13 4.63 -1.50
N SER A 423 27.08 5.56 -1.63
CA SER A 423 28.43 5.43 -1.05
C SER A 423 29.10 6.78 -0.73
N ASP A 424 30.10 6.78 0.16
CA ASP A 424 30.87 7.96 0.59
C ASP A 424 30.03 9.16 1.09
N VAL A 425 28.81 8.88 1.55
CA VAL A 425 27.89 9.82 2.20
C VAL A 425 27.98 9.70 3.73
N TYR A 426 27.63 10.77 4.44
CA TYR A 426 27.43 10.75 5.90
C TYR A 426 26.21 9.87 6.23
N GLU A 427 25.09 10.16 5.55
CA GLU A 427 23.84 9.42 5.62
C GLU A 427 23.16 9.29 4.25
N ALA A 428 22.31 8.27 4.08
CA ALA A 428 21.58 8.10 2.82
C ALA A 428 20.24 8.84 2.86
N PHE A 429 19.51 8.77 3.98
CA PHE A 429 18.23 9.47 4.14
C PHE A 429 18.19 10.23 5.46
N LEU A 430 17.86 11.53 5.38
CA LEU A 430 17.54 12.40 6.50
C LEU A 430 16.07 12.84 6.37
N VAL A 431 15.20 12.30 7.23
CA VAL A 431 13.77 12.62 7.25
C VAL A 431 13.43 13.47 8.47
N ASP A 432 13.20 14.76 8.23
CA ASP A 432 13.09 15.83 9.24
C ASP A 432 11.64 16.32 9.46
N ASP A 433 10.70 15.38 9.45
CA ASP A 433 9.26 15.65 9.57
C ASP A 433 8.82 16.24 10.92
N TYR A 434 9.70 16.29 11.91
CA TYR A 434 9.38 16.74 13.26
C TYR A 434 8.86 18.19 13.33
N LYS A 435 7.72 18.41 13.99
CA LYS A 435 7.01 19.72 14.10
C LYS A 435 7.79 20.97 14.58
N THR A 436 9.05 20.87 15.03
CA THR A 436 9.86 22.10 15.22
C THR A 436 10.60 22.54 13.97
N THR A 437 10.76 21.65 12.98
CA THR A 437 11.38 21.92 11.67
C THR A 437 10.35 22.21 10.58
N ASN A 438 9.11 21.69 10.69
CA ASN A 438 7.98 22.09 9.83
C ASN A 438 6.79 22.66 10.64
N ALA A 439 6.05 23.61 10.05
CA ALA A 439 5.02 24.35 10.77
C ALA A 439 3.64 23.67 10.77
N GLU A 440 3.35 22.86 9.74
CA GLU A 440 2.00 22.35 9.47
C GLU A 440 1.81 20.87 9.85
N GLY A 441 2.90 20.14 10.12
CA GLY A 441 2.89 18.69 10.38
C GLY A 441 2.84 17.94 9.05
N ALA A 442 3.99 17.47 8.60
CA ALA A 442 4.15 16.81 7.31
C ALA A 442 4.69 15.39 7.50
N ASN A 443 4.21 14.44 6.69
CA ASN A 443 4.61 13.04 6.75
C ASN A 443 5.26 12.62 5.44
N SER A 444 6.53 12.21 5.49
CA SER A 444 7.25 11.70 4.32
C SER A 444 6.89 10.24 4.04
N GLU A 445 7.06 9.81 2.79
CA GLU A 445 6.90 8.41 2.36
C GLU A 445 8.17 7.94 1.67
N ILE A 446 8.96 7.08 2.33
CA ILE A 446 10.25 6.61 1.84
C ILE A 446 10.17 5.13 1.46
N ARG A 447 10.58 4.79 0.23
CA ARG A 447 10.62 3.42 -0.29
C ARG A 447 12.01 3.10 -0.83
N ILE A 448 12.68 2.13 -0.22
CA ILE A 448 14.01 1.66 -0.57
C ILE A 448 13.88 0.22 -1.03
N THR A 449 14.09 -0.03 -2.33
CA THR A 449 13.97 -1.36 -2.95
C THR A 449 15.25 -1.73 -3.67
N ASN A 450 15.62 -3.02 -3.67
CA ASN A 450 16.68 -3.57 -4.52
C ASN A 450 17.99 -2.76 -4.54
N SER A 451 18.37 -2.16 -3.40
CA SER A 451 19.42 -1.14 -3.31
C SER A 451 20.48 -1.47 -2.26
N THR A 452 21.69 -0.95 -2.44
CA THR A 452 22.83 -1.10 -1.53
C THR A 452 23.29 0.28 -1.02
N LEU A 453 23.16 0.51 0.28
CA LEU A 453 23.40 1.80 0.93
C LEU A 453 24.56 1.64 1.92
N ASN A 454 25.72 2.22 1.60
CA ASN A 454 26.89 2.25 2.49
C ASN A 454 27.14 3.69 2.95
N THR A 455 27.05 3.92 4.25
CA THR A 455 27.14 5.26 4.84
C THR A 455 28.16 5.30 5.97
N TYR A 456 28.72 6.49 6.21
CA TYR A 456 29.72 6.66 7.27
C TYR A 456 29.10 6.66 8.67
N ASP A 457 27.98 7.36 8.86
CA ASP A 457 27.37 7.56 10.18
C ASP A 457 26.03 6.84 10.27
N ILE A 458 24.92 7.48 9.90
CA ILE A 458 23.58 6.88 9.89
C ILE A 458 23.26 6.34 8.48
N THR A 459 22.49 5.27 8.30
CA THR A 459 22.00 4.93 6.93
C THR A 459 20.68 5.63 6.63
N VAL A 460 19.67 5.46 7.49
CA VAL A 460 18.38 6.15 7.44
C VAL A 460 18.08 6.77 8.81
N PHE A 461 18.00 8.09 8.87
CA PHE A 461 17.42 8.82 10.00
C PHE A 461 15.96 9.11 9.72
N ILE A 462 15.06 8.68 10.61
CA ILE A 462 13.61 8.86 10.46
C ILE A 462 12.95 9.47 11.69
N SER A 463 12.46 10.70 11.54
CA SER A 463 11.51 11.33 12.46
C SER A 463 10.10 11.17 11.92
N GLY A 464 9.13 10.91 12.78
CA GLY A 464 7.73 11.16 12.46
C GLY A 464 7.34 12.61 12.74
N ASP A 465 6.13 13.01 12.32
CA ASP A 465 5.69 14.41 12.34
C ASP A 465 5.67 15.05 13.75
N GLY A 466 5.58 14.23 14.80
CA GLY A 466 5.45 14.72 16.16
C GLY A 466 4.05 15.22 16.51
N THR A 467 3.02 14.74 15.82
CA THR A 467 1.62 14.88 16.21
C THR A 467 1.02 13.52 16.62
N ALA A 468 -0.04 13.55 17.42
CA ALA A 468 -0.70 12.33 17.88
C ALA A 468 -1.71 11.78 16.84
N SER A 469 -1.40 11.98 15.55
CA SER A 469 -2.23 11.62 14.39
C SER A 469 -2.28 10.12 14.15
N GLU A 470 -3.20 9.71 13.27
CA GLU A 470 -3.23 8.37 12.66
C GLU A 470 -2.38 8.33 11.38
N GLU A 471 -2.12 9.49 10.75
CA GLU A 471 -1.14 9.61 9.67
C GLU A 471 0.29 9.50 10.23
N LYS A 472 1.16 8.79 9.51
CA LYS A 472 2.52 8.45 9.92
C LYS A 472 3.51 8.73 8.80
N THR A 473 4.73 9.06 9.17
CA THR A 473 5.88 9.03 8.26
C THR A 473 6.24 7.57 7.99
N THR A 474 6.35 7.18 6.72
CA THR A 474 6.51 5.77 6.33
C THR A 474 7.90 5.47 5.78
N LEU A 475 8.42 4.28 6.10
CA LEU A 475 9.68 3.75 5.58
C LEU A 475 9.52 2.28 5.20
N LEU A 476 9.56 1.98 3.91
CA LEU A 476 9.75 0.63 3.40
C LEU A 476 11.22 0.42 3.03
N ILE A 477 11.79 -0.69 3.51
CA ILE A 477 13.07 -1.25 3.07
C ILE A 477 12.80 -2.69 2.62
N GLN A 478 13.01 -2.97 1.33
CA GLN A 478 12.77 -4.29 0.73
C GLN A 478 13.95 -4.74 -0.13
N ASN A 479 14.32 -6.03 -0.07
CA ASN A 479 15.38 -6.63 -0.90
C ASN A 479 16.68 -5.81 -0.93
N SER A 480 17.04 -5.17 0.18
CA SER A 480 18.07 -4.13 0.23
C SER A 480 19.13 -4.39 1.30
N VAL A 481 20.30 -3.78 1.12
CA VAL A 481 21.44 -3.86 2.04
C VAL A 481 21.74 -2.46 2.56
N LEU A 482 21.57 -2.26 3.87
CA LEU A 482 21.91 -1.04 4.58
C LEU A 482 23.10 -1.31 5.49
N ASN A 483 24.16 -0.52 5.34
CA ASN A 483 25.40 -0.66 6.10
C ASN A 483 25.89 0.72 6.59
N SER A 484 25.93 0.89 7.91
CA SER A 484 26.48 2.04 8.61
C SER A 484 27.86 1.67 9.18
N GLU A 485 28.91 2.38 8.73
CA GLU A 485 30.29 2.10 9.15
C GLU A 485 30.59 2.55 10.59
N GLY A 486 29.94 3.61 11.08
CA GLY A 486 30.34 4.34 12.28
C GLY A 486 29.24 4.65 13.29
N TYR A 487 27.95 4.45 12.96
CA TYR A 487 26.86 4.69 13.91
C TYR A 487 25.72 3.67 13.88
N ILE A 488 24.54 4.02 13.37
CA ILE A 488 23.32 3.20 13.40
C ILE A 488 22.74 3.11 12.00
N ALA A 489 22.34 1.92 11.53
CA ALA A 489 21.79 1.81 10.17
C ALA A 489 20.39 2.43 10.06
N VAL A 490 19.42 2.00 10.87
CA VAL A 490 18.08 2.64 10.92
C VAL A 490 17.88 3.33 12.26
N MET A 491 17.89 4.66 12.27
CA MET A 491 17.83 5.48 13.46
C MET A 491 16.52 6.27 13.53
N GLY A 492 15.71 5.98 14.55
CA GLY A 492 14.54 6.77 14.90
C GLY A 492 14.84 7.92 15.88
N ASN A 493 13.83 8.74 16.16
CA ASN A 493 13.99 9.97 16.94
C ASN A 493 12.96 10.09 18.09
N GLY A 494 13.41 10.08 19.35
CA GLY A 494 12.57 10.05 20.55
C GLY A 494 13.23 10.74 21.76
N THR A 495 12.46 11.17 22.77
CA THR A 495 13.03 11.71 24.03
C THR A 495 12.03 11.71 25.19
N ALA A 496 12.50 11.33 26.40
CA ALA A 496 11.73 11.41 27.65
C ALA A 496 11.22 12.84 27.98
N THR A 497 11.94 13.88 27.54
CA THR A 497 11.73 15.27 28.02
C THR A 497 10.79 16.11 27.15
N ASN A 498 10.46 15.63 25.94
CA ASN A 498 9.57 16.33 25.02
C ASN A 498 8.62 15.30 24.36
N PRO A 499 7.50 14.96 25.02
CA PRO A 499 6.52 14.01 24.49
C PRO A 499 5.83 14.62 23.28
N GLY A 500 6.34 14.26 22.10
CA GLY A 500 5.92 14.84 20.83
C GLY A 500 6.76 14.36 19.65
N ARG A 501 7.37 13.17 19.73
CA ARG A 501 8.02 12.51 18.58
C ARG A 501 7.26 11.20 18.34
N TRP A 502 6.30 11.28 17.43
CA TRP A 502 5.24 10.30 17.21
C TRP A 502 5.18 9.92 15.72
N GLY A 503 4.57 8.78 15.41
CA GLY A 503 4.02 8.52 14.08
C GLY A 503 5.04 8.10 13.02
N THR A 504 5.66 6.92 13.20
CA THR A 504 6.35 6.20 12.11
C THR A 504 5.75 4.82 11.88
N ASP A 505 5.68 4.37 10.62
CA ASP A 505 5.43 2.97 10.23
C ASP A 505 6.62 2.50 9.39
N ILE A 506 7.31 1.46 9.87
CA ILE A 506 8.58 1.00 9.31
C ILE A 506 8.49 -0.48 8.95
N GLN A 507 8.65 -0.79 7.68
CA GLN A 507 8.57 -2.15 7.13
C GLN A 507 9.95 -2.54 6.59
N ILE A 508 10.57 -3.57 7.15
CA ILE A 508 11.89 -4.08 6.74
C ILE A 508 11.72 -5.54 6.31
N ILE A 509 11.85 -5.81 5.01
CA ILE A 509 11.44 -7.06 4.38
C ILE A 509 12.61 -7.61 3.54
N ASP A 510 12.96 -8.88 3.74
CA ASP A 510 14.00 -9.62 2.99
C ASP A 510 15.32 -8.83 2.81
N SER A 511 15.72 -8.11 3.86
CA SER A 511 16.79 -7.11 3.81
C SER A 511 17.89 -7.37 4.84
N THR A 512 19.07 -6.80 4.62
CA THR A 512 20.19 -6.82 5.56
C THR A 512 20.43 -5.41 6.11
N VAL A 513 20.40 -5.26 7.43
CA VAL A 513 20.55 -3.98 8.13
C VAL A 513 21.67 -4.10 9.16
N SER A 514 22.82 -3.50 8.89
CA SER A 514 24.01 -3.56 9.75
C SER A 514 24.51 -2.18 10.14
N GLY A 515 24.61 -1.89 11.42
CA GLY A 515 25.24 -0.67 11.94
C GLY A 515 26.36 -0.97 12.92
N TYR A 516 27.12 0.06 13.28
CA TYR A 516 28.25 -0.09 14.21
C TYR A 516 27.76 -0.30 15.65
N TYR A 517 27.05 0.66 16.23
CA TYR A 517 26.50 0.57 17.58
C TYR A 517 25.21 -0.24 17.61
N ALA A 518 24.28 0.04 16.69
CA ALA A 518 23.11 -0.81 16.47
C ALA A 518 22.71 -0.94 15.01
N GLY A 519 22.10 -2.07 14.67
CA GLY A 519 21.39 -2.21 13.40
C GLY A 519 20.19 -1.26 13.37
N ILE A 520 19.41 -1.24 14.45
CA ILE A 520 18.20 -0.41 14.56
C ILE A 520 18.12 0.25 15.95
N TYR A 521 17.73 1.52 15.98
CA TYR A 521 17.31 2.22 17.19
C TYR A 521 15.91 2.81 17.01
N HIS A 522 14.92 2.34 17.77
CA HIS A 522 13.51 2.74 17.67
C HIS A 522 12.98 3.36 18.98
N PRO A 523 13.12 4.69 19.15
CA PRO A 523 12.68 5.40 20.35
C PRO A 523 11.34 6.17 20.22
N GLN A 524 10.69 6.17 19.06
CA GLN A 524 9.44 6.91 18.83
C GLN A 524 8.29 6.36 19.67
N SER A 525 7.32 7.21 20.03
CA SER A 525 6.05 6.76 20.59
C SER A 525 5.01 6.57 19.48
N ARG A 526 3.99 5.71 19.68
CA ARG A 526 2.91 5.44 18.71
C ARG A 526 3.43 5.18 17.28
N SER A 527 4.44 4.34 17.19
CA SER A 527 5.10 3.96 15.96
C SER A 527 5.13 2.46 15.85
N ASP A 528 5.06 1.96 14.63
CA ASP A 528 5.01 0.53 14.35
C ASP A 528 6.26 0.16 13.54
N MET A 529 6.80 -1.02 13.79
CA MET A 529 7.92 -1.58 13.02
C MET A 529 7.72 -3.08 12.81
N THR A 530 7.69 -3.52 11.55
CA THR A 530 7.76 -4.94 11.21
C THR A 530 9.11 -5.25 10.55
N ILE A 531 9.74 -6.34 11.01
CA ILE A 531 10.97 -6.90 10.45
C ILE A 531 10.64 -8.34 10.02
N SER A 532 10.70 -8.61 8.71
CA SER A 532 10.35 -9.91 8.12
C SER A 532 11.45 -10.41 7.17
N GLY A 533 11.76 -11.71 7.21
CA GLY A 533 12.76 -12.36 6.34
C GLY A 533 14.18 -11.76 6.41
N SER A 534 14.46 -10.91 7.40
CA SER A 534 15.58 -9.96 7.37
C SER A 534 16.70 -10.33 8.34
N THR A 535 17.88 -9.79 8.11
CA THR A 535 19.03 -9.90 9.04
C THR A 535 19.40 -8.52 9.59
N VAL A 536 19.45 -8.40 10.92
CA VAL A 536 19.78 -7.16 11.63
C VAL A 536 21.00 -7.38 12.55
N SER A 537 21.99 -6.50 12.49
CA SER A 537 23.17 -6.58 13.35
C SER A 537 23.77 -5.22 13.75
N GLY A 538 24.35 -5.18 14.95
CA GLY A 538 25.23 -4.13 15.46
C GLY A 538 25.80 -4.54 16.81
N MET A 539 26.57 -3.69 17.51
CA MET A 539 27.04 -4.01 18.87
C MET A 539 25.86 -4.46 19.77
N THR A 540 24.78 -3.68 19.76
CA THR A 540 23.43 -4.09 20.14
C THR A 540 22.64 -4.38 18.85
N GLY A 541 21.87 -5.47 18.76
CA GLY A 541 21.14 -5.78 17.51
C GLY A 541 20.06 -4.75 17.19
N ILE A 542 19.08 -4.64 18.09
CA ILE A 542 17.98 -3.66 18.05
C ILE A 542 17.85 -3.01 19.43
N ALA A 543 17.79 -1.67 19.49
CA ALA A 543 17.51 -0.91 20.71
C ALA A 543 16.13 -0.22 20.63
N ILE A 544 15.29 -0.38 21.65
CA ILE A 544 13.88 0.05 21.67
C ILE A 544 13.60 0.94 22.89
N LYS A 545 12.89 2.06 22.70
CA LYS A 545 12.42 2.94 23.81
C LYS A 545 10.94 3.37 23.68
N GLY A 546 10.24 2.92 22.65
CA GLY A 546 8.81 3.15 22.42
C GLY A 546 8.32 2.34 21.22
N GLY A 547 7.00 2.31 21.01
CA GLY A 547 6.40 1.76 19.79
C GLY A 547 6.02 0.28 19.86
N GLU A 548 5.53 -0.25 18.75
CA GLU A 548 5.09 -1.63 18.57
C GLU A 548 5.97 -2.32 17.53
N ILE A 549 6.77 -3.30 17.95
CA ILE A 549 7.79 -3.97 17.12
C ILE A 549 7.40 -5.43 16.91
N THR A 550 7.39 -5.89 15.67
CA THR A 550 7.11 -7.28 15.29
C THR A 550 8.28 -7.85 14.49
N VAL A 551 8.82 -8.99 14.94
CA VAL A 551 9.94 -9.70 14.31
C VAL A 551 9.47 -11.09 13.85
N ILE A 552 9.55 -11.35 12.55
CA ILE A 552 8.99 -12.51 11.86
C ILE A 552 10.08 -13.14 10.99
N ASP A 553 10.33 -14.44 11.13
CA ASP A 553 11.27 -15.21 10.30
C ASP A 553 12.63 -14.52 10.08
N SER A 554 13.10 -13.76 11.07
CA SER A 554 14.23 -12.82 10.93
C SER A 554 15.35 -13.11 11.92
N LYS A 555 16.58 -12.80 11.52
CA LYS A 555 17.77 -12.91 12.36
C LYS A 555 18.13 -11.57 12.97
N VAL A 556 18.33 -11.53 14.29
CA VAL A 556 18.83 -10.35 15.00
C VAL A 556 20.04 -10.74 15.83
N SER A 557 21.16 -10.02 15.68
CA SER A 557 22.41 -10.34 16.37
C SER A 557 23.05 -9.12 17.04
N GLY A 558 23.16 -9.16 18.37
CA GLY A 558 24.07 -8.30 19.12
C GLY A 558 25.50 -8.83 19.00
N THR A 559 26.40 -8.03 18.44
CA THR A 559 27.77 -8.45 18.08
C THR A 559 28.85 -7.86 18.99
N GLY A 560 28.49 -7.00 19.94
CA GLY A 560 29.41 -6.38 20.88
C GLY A 560 30.08 -7.43 21.78
N THR A 561 31.37 -7.24 22.07
CA THR A 561 32.11 -8.13 22.98
C THR A 561 32.08 -7.60 24.43
N ASP A 562 32.55 -8.38 25.39
CA ASP A 562 32.62 -7.97 26.81
C ASP A 562 33.41 -6.67 27.05
N ASP A 563 34.33 -6.31 26.13
CA ASP A 563 35.13 -5.07 26.20
C ASP A 563 34.40 -3.85 25.61
N ASP A 564 33.33 -4.06 24.82
CA ASP A 564 32.60 -3.02 24.07
C ASP A 564 31.30 -2.56 24.77
N VAL A 565 30.75 -3.37 25.67
CA VAL A 565 29.37 -3.24 26.19
C VAL A 565 29.30 -2.89 27.67
N VAL A 566 28.17 -2.35 28.12
CA VAL A 566 27.91 -2.06 29.54
C VAL A 566 26.78 -2.90 30.13
N ASP A 567 26.87 -3.19 31.43
CA ASP A 567 25.75 -3.73 32.21
C ASP A 567 24.86 -2.56 32.67
N PRO A 568 23.60 -2.45 32.20
CA PRO A 568 22.72 -1.35 32.55
C PRO A 568 22.36 -1.34 34.05
N ASN A 569 22.50 -2.47 34.77
CA ASN A 569 22.37 -2.50 36.22
C ASN A 569 23.47 -1.71 36.96
N VAL A 570 24.59 -1.44 36.29
CA VAL A 570 25.72 -0.66 36.81
C VAL A 570 25.67 0.80 36.34
N THR A 571 25.31 1.03 35.07
CA THR A 571 25.33 2.38 34.46
C THR A 571 24.01 3.15 34.59
N GLY A 572 22.88 2.46 34.79
CA GLY A 572 21.55 3.06 34.61
C GLY A 572 21.18 3.22 33.13
N THR A 573 20.05 3.88 32.85
CA THR A 573 19.60 4.19 31.48
C THR A 573 20.32 5.41 30.90
N ALA A 574 20.16 5.66 29.60
CA ALA A 574 20.70 6.85 28.94
C ALA A 574 19.65 7.98 28.85
N ASP A 575 19.99 9.18 29.34
CA ASP A 575 19.13 10.38 29.22
C ASP A 575 18.70 10.66 27.75
N SER A 576 19.56 10.30 26.80
CA SER A 576 19.34 10.37 25.36
C SER A 576 20.07 9.21 24.66
N GLY A 577 19.44 8.59 23.66
CA GLY A 577 19.95 7.34 23.09
C GLY A 577 19.60 6.16 23.98
N TYR A 578 20.44 5.13 23.96
CA TYR A 578 20.34 3.89 24.74
C TYR A 578 21.76 3.50 25.22
N GLN A 579 21.85 2.59 26.20
CA GLN A 579 23.13 1.99 26.58
C GLN A 579 23.52 0.84 25.63
N ASP A 580 24.74 0.87 25.09
CA ASP A 580 25.28 -0.23 24.28
C ASP A 580 25.54 -1.47 25.12
N THR A 581 24.79 -2.52 24.85
CA THR A 581 24.47 -3.57 25.83
C THR A 581 24.88 -4.96 25.38
N GLY A 582 25.20 -5.13 24.10
CA GLY A 582 25.54 -6.43 23.50
C GLY A 582 24.34 -7.31 23.17
N ASP A 583 23.13 -6.91 23.57
CA ASP A 583 21.92 -7.72 23.46
C ASP A 583 21.51 -7.90 22.00
N GLY A 584 20.82 -9.01 21.70
CA GLY A 584 20.09 -9.17 20.44
C GLY A 584 19.02 -8.09 20.30
N ILE A 585 18.12 -8.01 21.29
CA ILE A 585 17.12 -6.95 21.41
C ILE A 585 17.16 -6.35 22.83
N TYR A 586 17.46 -5.06 22.92
CA TYR A 586 17.47 -4.30 24.17
C TYR A 586 16.30 -3.31 24.22
N ILE A 587 15.49 -3.37 25.28
CA ILE A 587 14.39 -2.45 25.54
C ILE A 587 14.75 -1.57 26.74
N GLU A 588 14.98 -0.28 26.50
CA GLU A 588 15.29 0.71 27.54
C GLU A 588 14.07 1.59 27.86
N SER A 589 13.32 1.23 28.92
CA SER A 589 11.91 1.64 29.09
C SER A 589 11.68 2.99 29.79
N ASP A 590 12.72 3.79 30.01
CA ASP A 590 12.67 4.99 30.85
C ASP A 590 11.84 6.15 30.27
N TYR A 591 11.60 6.16 28.95
CA TYR A 591 10.78 7.16 28.26
C TYR A 591 9.28 7.11 28.64
N GLN A 592 8.84 6.08 29.38
CA GLN A 592 7.43 5.86 29.79
C GLN A 592 6.43 5.75 28.63
N TYR A 593 6.93 5.48 27.42
CA TYR A 593 6.11 5.18 26.25
C TYR A 593 5.62 3.73 26.32
N SER A 594 4.43 3.46 25.78
CA SER A 594 4.00 2.07 25.51
C SER A 594 5.02 1.41 24.59
N ILE A 595 5.44 0.20 24.95
CA ILE A 595 6.35 -0.64 24.19
C ILE A 595 5.71 -2.02 24.05
N SER A 596 5.55 -2.52 22.83
CA SER A 596 5.29 -3.94 22.57
C SER A 596 6.38 -4.53 21.68
N LEU A 597 6.79 -5.76 21.99
CA LEU A 597 7.68 -6.58 21.17
C LEU A 597 7.01 -7.93 20.94
N THR A 598 6.82 -8.31 19.68
CA THR A 598 6.35 -9.64 19.28
C THR A 598 7.44 -10.34 18.47
N VAL A 599 7.81 -11.56 18.86
CA VAL A 599 8.76 -12.41 18.13
C VAL A 599 8.10 -13.72 17.75
N MET A 600 8.07 -14.03 16.46
CA MET A 600 7.36 -15.18 15.90
C MET A 600 8.10 -15.82 14.71
N GLY A 601 7.55 -16.92 14.19
CA GLY A 601 8.11 -17.66 13.07
C GLY A 601 9.40 -18.41 13.44
N GLU A 602 10.28 -18.58 12.46
CA GLU A 602 11.62 -19.20 12.59
C GLU A 602 12.73 -18.19 12.98
N SER A 603 12.35 -17.04 13.58
CA SER A 603 13.31 -15.98 13.95
C SER A 603 14.48 -16.47 14.81
N GLU A 604 15.70 -15.99 14.56
CA GLU A 604 16.89 -16.30 15.39
C GLU A 604 17.42 -15.03 16.07
N ILE A 605 17.38 -14.98 17.40
CA ILE A 605 17.87 -13.84 18.18
C ILE A 605 19.11 -14.26 18.97
N THR A 606 20.23 -13.56 18.77
CA THR A 606 21.54 -13.95 19.32
C THR A 606 22.34 -12.79 19.91
N HIS A 607 23.30 -13.09 20.79
CA HIS A 607 24.25 -12.13 21.36
C HIS A 607 25.69 -12.70 21.42
N VAL A 608 26.69 -11.85 21.69
CA VAL A 608 28.12 -12.25 21.80
C VAL A 608 28.71 -12.02 23.20
N ALA A 609 28.42 -10.89 23.85
CA ALA A 609 28.96 -10.58 25.17
C ALA A 609 28.35 -11.45 26.28
N SER A 610 29.16 -11.88 27.25
CA SER A 610 28.75 -12.73 28.37
C SER A 610 27.78 -12.07 29.37
N THR A 611 27.59 -10.75 29.29
CA THR A 611 26.68 -9.93 30.09
C THR A 611 25.40 -9.55 29.35
N ALA A 612 25.27 -9.97 28.08
CA ALA A 612 24.14 -9.71 27.21
C ALA A 612 23.13 -10.88 27.19
N TYR A 613 22.02 -10.66 26.52
CA TYR A 613 20.89 -11.57 26.37
C TYR A 613 20.34 -11.50 24.94
N ALA A 614 19.61 -12.52 24.51
CA ALA A 614 18.85 -12.47 23.28
C ALA A 614 17.76 -11.37 23.35
N VAL A 615 17.06 -11.26 24.48
CA VAL A 615 16.08 -10.19 24.76
C VAL A 615 16.25 -9.70 26.20
N ARG A 616 16.39 -8.38 26.39
CA ARG A 616 16.48 -7.75 27.73
C ARG A 616 15.60 -6.50 27.82
N VAL A 617 15.01 -6.28 29.00
CA VAL A 617 14.28 -5.05 29.38
C VAL A 617 15.01 -4.38 30.55
N TYR A 618 15.20 -3.06 30.50
CA TYR A 618 15.72 -2.30 31.63
C TYR A 618 15.21 -0.84 31.67
N PRO A 619 14.78 -0.32 32.84
CA PRO A 619 14.31 -1.10 33.99
C PRO A 619 13.09 -1.95 33.62
N ASP A 620 12.76 -2.96 34.41
CA ASP A 620 11.48 -3.67 34.24
C ASP A 620 10.30 -2.72 34.54
N ALA A 621 9.30 -2.67 33.65
CA ALA A 621 8.23 -1.67 33.70
C ALA A 621 6.90 -2.16 33.09
N PRO A 622 5.75 -1.82 33.70
CA PRO A 622 4.43 -2.39 33.35
C PRO A 622 3.85 -1.90 32.01
N HIS A 623 4.47 -0.90 31.38
CA HIS A 623 4.12 -0.41 30.05
C HIS A 623 4.89 -1.12 28.91
N VAL A 624 5.81 -2.02 29.25
CA VAL A 624 6.49 -2.93 28.31
C VAL A 624 5.70 -4.23 28.24
N ARG A 625 5.50 -4.74 27.01
CA ARG A 625 4.90 -6.05 26.74
C ARG A 625 5.78 -6.81 25.77
N ILE A 626 6.05 -8.07 26.06
CA ILE A 626 6.79 -8.97 25.16
C ILE A 626 5.96 -10.23 24.97
N SER A 627 5.82 -10.68 23.72
CA SER A 627 5.17 -11.94 23.36
C SER A 627 6.09 -12.72 22.42
N VAL A 628 6.45 -13.95 22.80
CA VAL A 628 7.28 -14.85 22.00
C VAL A 628 6.49 -16.12 21.70
N SER A 629 6.19 -16.36 20.42
CA SER A 629 5.46 -17.55 19.96
C SER A 629 6.20 -18.43 18.96
N GLY A 630 7.41 -18.03 18.58
CA GLY A 630 8.33 -18.83 17.76
C GLY A 630 9.76 -18.35 17.87
N GLY A 631 10.68 -19.13 17.30
CA GLY A 631 12.07 -18.75 17.11
C GLY A 631 13.08 -19.49 18.00
N THR A 632 14.35 -19.19 17.76
CA THR A 632 15.51 -19.74 18.47
C THR A 632 16.32 -18.62 19.11
N PHE A 633 16.63 -18.77 20.39
CA PHE A 633 17.32 -17.78 21.23
C PHE A 633 18.56 -18.43 21.86
N ASP A 634 19.59 -17.66 22.19
CA ASP A 634 20.79 -18.13 22.92
C ASP A 634 20.82 -17.67 24.39
N SER A 635 19.73 -17.08 24.89
CA SER A 635 19.46 -16.91 26.31
C SER A 635 18.00 -17.26 26.62
N ASP A 636 17.68 -17.45 27.91
CA ASP A 636 16.33 -17.79 28.36
C ASP A 636 15.32 -16.67 28.03
N VAL A 637 14.22 -17.04 27.39
CA VAL A 637 13.07 -16.17 27.07
C VAL A 637 11.74 -16.71 27.64
N THR A 638 11.80 -17.69 28.55
CA THR A 638 10.62 -18.39 29.09
C THR A 638 9.65 -17.46 29.84
N ALA A 639 10.13 -16.30 30.30
CA ALA A 639 9.30 -15.25 30.91
C ALA A 639 8.37 -14.52 29.92
N TYR A 640 8.60 -14.66 28.61
CA TYR A 640 7.94 -13.88 27.55
C TYR A 640 7.05 -14.73 26.62
N LEU A 641 6.83 -16.00 26.93
CA LEU A 641 6.08 -16.91 26.07
C LEU A 641 4.62 -16.51 25.91
N GLU A 642 4.14 -16.52 24.66
CA GLU A 642 2.71 -16.42 24.36
C GLU A 642 1.96 -17.64 24.93
N ASN A 643 0.70 -17.45 25.31
CA ASN A 643 -0.12 -18.54 25.82
C ASN A 643 -0.31 -19.65 24.76
N GLY A 644 -0.11 -20.90 25.15
CA GLY A 644 -0.09 -22.04 24.21
C GLY A 644 1.23 -22.20 23.45
N CYS A 645 2.32 -21.58 23.91
CA CYS A 645 3.68 -21.85 23.41
C CYS A 645 4.54 -22.51 24.50
N SER A 646 5.52 -23.30 24.06
CA SER A 646 6.47 -24.01 24.92
C SER A 646 7.91 -23.67 24.53
N CYS A 647 8.81 -23.68 25.51
CA CYS A 647 10.25 -23.45 25.32
C CYS A 647 11.03 -24.71 25.70
N THR A 648 11.97 -25.13 24.85
CA THR A 648 12.90 -26.24 25.11
C THR A 648 14.34 -25.76 25.04
N GLU A 649 15.11 -25.95 26.11
CA GLU A 649 16.55 -25.72 26.14
C GLU A 649 17.31 -26.96 25.62
N SER A 650 18.25 -26.76 24.69
CA SER A 650 19.24 -27.76 24.28
C SER A 650 20.55 -27.06 23.91
N ASP A 651 21.67 -27.55 24.47
CA ASP A 651 23.03 -27.04 24.18
C ASP A 651 23.20 -25.50 24.33
N GLY A 652 22.46 -24.89 25.26
CA GLY A 652 22.47 -23.43 25.50
C GLY A 652 21.63 -22.61 24.51
N LYS A 653 20.89 -23.26 23.59
CA LYS A 653 19.88 -22.64 22.74
C LYS A 653 18.48 -22.94 23.28
N TYR A 654 17.60 -21.95 23.22
CA TYR A 654 16.21 -22.00 23.65
C TYR A 654 15.32 -21.95 22.40
N LEU A 655 14.60 -23.04 22.12
CA LEU A 655 13.69 -23.16 20.99
C LEU A 655 12.25 -22.95 21.48
N VAL A 656 11.55 -21.94 20.93
CA VAL A 656 10.14 -21.70 21.21
C VAL A 656 9.28 -22.27 20.09
N THR A 657 8.24 -23.03 20.46
CA THR A 657 7.27 -23.61 19.52
C THR A 657 5.84 -23.48 20.04
N LYS A 658 4.91 -23.20 19.13
CA LYS A 658 3.47 -23.21 19.41
C LYS A 658 2.99 -24.65 19.63
N GLU A 659 2.23 -24.88 20.69
CA GLU A 659 1.60 -26.17 20.97
C GLU A 659 0.43 -26.40 19.99
N ASN A 660 0.33 -27.61 19.44
CA ASN A 660 -0.72 -28.01 18.47
C ASN A 660 -1.96 -28.62 19.15
#